data_AF-A0A960QEW3-F1
#
_entry.id   AF-A0A960QEW3-F1
#
_cell.length_a   1.000
_cell.length_b   1.000
_cell.length_c   1.000
_cell.angle_alpha   90.00
_cell.angle_beta   90.00
_cell.angle_gamma   90.00
#
_symmetry.space_group_name_H-M   'P 1'
#
loop_
_entity.id
_entity.type
_entity.pdbx_description
1 polymer ?
#
loop_
_entity_poly.entity_id
_entity_poly.type
_entity_poly.pdbx_seq_one_letter_code
_entity_poly.pdbx_strand_id
1 'polypeptide(L)'
;MMKPCPLAIKCAAAVALLLSVLAHQLEAAGGKDSMANPDFTRGDSIPEGATHDWNLGPTGARGWIYSHQMETSEARQVYVTKVEKESPCDGVLQVGDVILGVAGQPFTYDPRTELGKAIGEAEAKDGALSLIRWREGKSETVIVPLAVLGGYSTTAPFDCPKSKLIFERGCEALARQTKANPDQGNPIIRSLNALALLSSGRPEYLPIIRRQVEWASHYSDPERSSLHSWLYGPVNILLAEYTLATGDRSFVPDMERITMEIVHGQSVVGSWGHRFVFPGGRLGGYGMMNAPGLPLTVSLILAREAGIKNPELDQGIEKSLRLIRFYVGKGSVPYGDHHPWIQTHDDNGKNGISALMFHLVDDAEAARYFSWTSVASYGAERDTGHTGNFFNMLWAMPGVALSGPQASGAWMNEFGWYFDLARRWDGTFIHQGAPEAKPDSYRGWDATGAYLLAYAQPLGKIHLAGKKKSVAGSVDAATAENLIADGRGWSPRIKNEAYQDRSEEQLFAGLKSWSPVVRERSAMELGRRPGDPTSQLITMLGDSDLYTRLGACQALGALKNRGAPAVPALMKTLQSDDLWLRIKAADALAGIGNAAMAAVPKLLAMLADSQPESDPRAMQQRYLCFALFDRREGLLKRSLEGVDREVLYSAVRAGLRNEDGRARGVLGSVYGQLSYEEIEPLLPSIYEAVVEPAASGIMFADGIRMSGLEILAKHRIQEGLPLCLEIMDIEAWGKKNRIGSCLKALQAYGGAAKPMLPELEQLEEDLKAHREAKGLQAEIELVQKTIIAIKTDSEPPVLRALGER
;
A
#
# COMPACT_ATOMS: atom_id res chain seq x y z
N MET A 1 65.46 -6.32 16.62
CA MET A 1 64.70 -6.28 17.89
C MET A 1 63.95 -4.96 17.95
N MET A 2 62.73 -4.99 18.50
CA MET A 2 61.75 -3.89 18.62
C MET A 2 60.94 -3.53 17.36
N LYS A 3 59.68 -4.02 17.35
CA LYS A 3 58.54 -3.43 16.65
C LYS A 3 57.94 -2.31 17.50
N PRO A 4 57.34 -1.27 16.88
CA PRO A 4 56.16 -0.64 17.48
C PRO A 4 54.98 -0.41 16.52
N CYS A 5 53.78 -0.70 17.07
CA CYS A 5 52.45 -0.06 16.95
C CYS A 5 51.74 0.19 15.60
N PRO A 6 50.52 -0.36 15.40
CA PRO A 6 49.55 0.13 14.44
C PRO A 6 48.43 0.92 15.14
N LEU A 7 48.46 2.25 15.00
CA LEU A 7 47.36 3.13 15.40
C LEU A 7 47.03 4.11 14.26
N ALA A 8 46.67 3.58 13.10
CA ALA A 8 46.04 4.29 12.00
C ALA A 8 45.52 3.23 11.03
N ILE A 9 44.22 2.88 11.13
CA ILE A 9 43.33 2.15 10.20
C ILE A 9 42.19 1.58 11.08
N LYS A 10 41.40 2.44 11.73
CA LYS A 10 40.13 2.05 12.42
C LYS A 10 39.06 3.16 12.47
N CYS A 11 39.12 4.16 11.60
CA CYS A 11 38.14 5.26 11.58
C CYS A 11 37.30 5.39 10.30
N ALA A 12 37.27 4.38 9.42
CA ALA A 12 36.46 4.42 8.19
C ALA A 12 35.32 3.38 8.12
N ALA A 13 35.11 2.58 9.18
CA ALA A 13 34.11 1.50 9.18
C ALA A 13 32.88 1.74 10.07
N ALA A 14 32.77 2.90 10.74
CA ALA A 14 31.70 3.18 11.70
C ALA A 14 30.60 4.13 11.18
N VAL A 15 30.65 4.52 9.90
CA VAL A 15 29.68 5.46 9.27
C VAL A 15 28.65 4.71 8.39
N ALA A 16 28.76 3.38 8.27
CA ALA A 16 27.93 2.58 7.35
C ALA A 16 26.68 1.92 7.98
N LEU A 17 26.40 2.09 9.28
CA LEU A 17 25.32 1.36 9.98
C LEU A 17 24.13 2.21 10.45
N LEU A 18 24.04 3.48 10.08
CA LEU A 18 22.96 4.40 10.51
C LEU A 18 22.10 4.96 9.35
N LEU A 19 22.24 4.38 8.14
CA LEU A 19 21.41 4.69 6.98
C LEU A 19 20.30 3.65 6.70
N SER A 20 20.22 2.57 7.49
CA SER A 20 19.37 1.40 7.19
C SER A 20 17.90 1.46 7.66
N VAL A 21 17.48 2.46 8.45
CA VAL A 21 16.11 2.45 9.05
C VAL A 21 15.12 3.42 8.39
N LEU A 22 15.51 4.07 7.31
CA LEU A 22 14.58 4.91 6.51
C LEU A 22 14.88 4.78 5.00
N ALA A 23 15.40 3.61 4.61
CA ALA A 23 15.37 3.11 3.24
C ALA A 23 14.55 1.80 3.12
N HIS A 24 14.18 1.17 4.24
CA HIS A 24 13.47 -0.13 4.26
C HIS A 24 11.95 -0.09 4.02
N GLN A 25 11.41 1.01 3.47
CA GLN A 25 10.10 1.01 2.80
C GLN A 25 10.17 1.46 1.33
N LEU A 26 11.38 1.54 0.78
CA LEU A 26 11.66 1.70 -0.66
C LEU A 26 12.70 0.69 -1.19
N GLU A 27 13.17 -0.26 -0.36
CA GLU A 27 14.14 -1.31 -0.73
C GLU A 27 13.56 -2.74 -0.56
N ALA A 28 12.25 -2.93 -0.76
CA ALA A 28 11.68 -4.26 -0.97
C ALA A 28 11.50 -4.62 -2.46
N ALA A 29 11.90 -3.74 -3.38
CA ALA A 29 11.93 -4.02 -4.81
C ALA A 29 13.13 -3.29 -5.44
N GLY A 30 14.28 -3.94 -5.51
CA GLY A 30 15.51 -3.35 -6.05
C GLY A 30 16.78 -3.99 -5.53
N GLY A 31 16.93 -5.31 -5.74
CA GLY A 31 18.23 -5.96 -5.55
C GLY A 31 19.30 -5.34 -6.46
N LYS A 32 20.52 -5.21 -5.92
CA LYS A 32 21.74 -4.71 -6.57
C LYS A 32 22.30 -5.62 -7.69
N ASP A 33 21.45 -6.41 -8.35
CA ASP A 33 21.84 -7.25 -9.48
C ASP A 33 21.26 -6.66 -10.76
N SER A 34 22.07 -5.91 -11.51
CA SER A 34 21.73 -5.60 -12.90
C SER A 34 21.86 -6.89 -13.71
N MET A 35 20.76 -7.60 -13.86
CA MET A 35 20.65 -8.70 -14.81
C MET A 35 20.98 -8.15 -16.21
N ALA A 36 21.92 -8.76 -16.93
CA ALA A 36 22.21 -8.36 -18.31
C ALA A 36 20.99 -8.69 -19.20
N ASN A 37 20.68 -7.81 -20.16
CA ASN A 37 19.64 -8.05 -21.15
C ASN A 37 20.16 -9.09 -22.17
N PRO A 38 19.64 -10.34 -22.17
CA PRO A 38 20.19 -11.40 -22.99
C PRO A 38 19.84 -11.22 -24.47
N ASP A 39 20.73 -11.67 -25.35
CA ASP A 39 20.45 -11.85 -26.77
C ASP A 39 20.34 -13.35 -27.10
N PHE A 40 19.12 -13.85 -27.07
CA PHE A 40 18.81 -15.26 -27.33
C PHE A 40 19.17 -15.69 -28.75
N THR A 41 19.23 -14.75 -29.70
CA THR A 41 19.66 -15.04 -31.08
C THR A 41 21.15 -15.33 -31.19
N ARG A 42 21.92 -14.99 -30.15
CA ARG A 42 23.36 -15.25 -30.02
C ARG A 42 23.68 -16.42 -29.09
N GLY A 43 22.66 -17.12 -28.60
CA GLY A 43 22.80 -18.28 -27.71
C GLY A 43 22.88 -17.95 -26.22
N ASP A 44 22.58 -16.70 -25.83
CA ASP A 44 22.45 -16.37 -24.41
C ASP A 44 21.29 -17.16 -23.78
N SER A 45 21.44 -17.53 -22.50
CA SER A 45 20.40 -18.21 -21.74
C SER A 45 19.60 -17.23 -20.88
N ILE A 46 18.40 -17.62 -20.45
CA ILE A 46 17.69 -16.91 -19.40
C ILE A 46 18.60 -16.82 -18.17
N PRO A 47 18.81 -15.62 -17.60
CA PRO A 47 19.68 -15.44 -16.43
C PRO A 47 19.26 -16.31 -15.24
N GLU A 48 20.24 -16.84 -14.51
CA GLU A 48 19.98 -17.71 -13.36
C GLU A 48 19.10 -17.01 -12.31
N GLY A 49 18.06 -17.70 -11.83
CA GLY A 49 17.11 -17.17 -10.85
C GLY A 49 15.99 -16.29 -11.44
N ALA A 50 16.05 -15.94 -12.74
CA ALA A 50 15.01 -15.19 -13.45
C ALA A 50 13.85 -16.11 -13.90
N THR A 51 13.01 -16.53 -12.96
CA THR A 51 12.04 -17.63 -13.18
C THR A 51 10.63 -17.19 -13.63
N HIS A 52 10.44 -15.90 -13.91
CA HIS A 52 9.17 -15.33 -14.36
C HIS A 52 8.88 -15.66 -15.83
N ASP A 53 7.62 -15.61 -16.23
CA ASP A 53 7.18 -15.61 -17.62
C ASP A 53 5.74 -15.08 -17.70
N TRP A 54 5.34 -14.55 -18.86
CA TRP A 54 4.01 -13.97 -19.07
C TRP A 54 3.20 -14.79 -20.07
N ASN A 55 1.87 -14.75 -19.91
CA ASN A 55 0.98 -15.27 -20.94
C ASN A 55 1.05 -14.36 -22.17
N LEU A 56 1.19 -14.94 -23.35
CA LEU A 56 1.31 -14.19 -24.61
C LEU A 56 -0.05 -14.06 -25.29
N GLY A 57 -1.07 -13.70 -24.51
CA GLY A 57 -2.45 -13.57 -24.96
C GLY A 57 -3.13 -14.88 -25.33
N PRO A 58 -4.15 -14.84 -26.22
CA PRO A 58 -4.94 -16.00 -26.61
C PRO A 58 -4.19 -16.92 -27.60
N THR A 59 -2.86 -16.87 -27.61
CA THR A 59 -2.01 -17.67 -28.48
C THR A 59 -1.76 -19.08 -27.93
N GLY A 60 -1.89 -19.26 -26.60
CA GLY A 60 -1.48 -20.47 -25.89
C GLY A 60 0.02 -20.63 -25.70
N ALA A 61 0.81 -19.58 -26.02
CA ALA A 61 2.22 -19.50 -25.67
C ALA A 61 2.45 -18.72 -24.38
N ARG A 62 3.54 -19.04 -23.68
CA ARG A 62 4.12 -18.21 -22.61
C ARG A 62 5.54 -17.79 -23.01
N GLY A 63 5.97 -16.65 -22.52
CA GLY A 63 7.29 -16.12 -22.84
C GLY A 63 7.95 -15.37 -21.69
N TRP A 64 9.27 -15.53 -21.61
CA TRP A 64 10.14 -14.74 -20.75
C TRP A 64 10.53 -13.45 -21.46
N ILE A 65 10.52 -12.33 -20.74
CA ILE A 65 10.81 -10.99 -21.27
C ILE A 65 11.75 -10.30 -20.28
N TYR A 66 12.83 -9.71 -20.76
CA TYR A 66 13.77 -9.03 -19.88
C TYR A 66 13.08 -7.92 -19.08
N SER A 67 13.22 -7.97 -17.76
CA SER A 67 12.72 -6.94 -16.85
C SER A 67 13.86 -6.30 -16.08
N HIS A 68 13.80 -4.98 -15.98
CA HIS A 68 14.76 -4.16 -15.25
C HIS A 68 14.03 -3.03 -14.54
N GLN A 69 14.21 -2.94 -13.22
CA GLN A 69 13.58 -1.92 -12.37
C GLN A 69 12.06 -1.80 -12.56
N MET A 70 11.35 -2.94 -12.50
CA MET A 70 9.88 -2.99 -12.63
C MET A 70 9.37 -2.54 -14.02
N GLU A 71 10.15 -2.74 -15.08
CA GLU A 71 9.75 -2.44 -16.45
C GLU A 71 10.36 -3.44 -17.45
N THR A 72 9.69 -3.65 -18.58
CA THR A 72 10.18 -4.45 -19.72
C THR A 72 10.47 -3.59 -20.96
N SER A 73 10.53 -2.26 -20.80
CA SER A 73 10.72 -1.28 -21.88
C SER A 73 12.07 -1.38 -22.60
N GLU A 74 13.07 -2.06 -21.99
CA GLU A 74 14.39 -2.36 -22.59
C GLU A 74 14.44 -3.70 -23.32
N ALA A 75 13.45 -4.58 -23.15
CA ALA A 75 13.42 -5.87 -23.82
C ALA A 75 13.17 -5.70 -25.32
N ARG A 76 13.85 -6.47 -26.16
CA ARG A 76 13.64 -6.51 -27.61
C ARG A 76 13.38 -7.92 -28.14
N GLN A 77 13.26 -8.88 -27.22
CA GLN A 77 13.08 -10.29 -27.51
C GLN A 77 12.14 -10.91 -26.48
N VAL A 78 11.29 -11.83 -26.93
CA VAL A 78 10.48 -12.69 -26.05
C VAL A 78 10.94 -14.13 -26.28
N TYR A 79 11.47 -14.77 -25.23
CA TYR A 79 11.89 -16.16 -25.29
C TYR A 79 10.69 -17.08 -24.97
N VAL A 80 10.29 -17.94 -25.89
CA VAL A 80 9.13 -18.82 -25.70
C VAL A 80 9.46 -19.92 -24.69
N THR A 81 8.74 -19.91 -23.56
CA THR A 81 8.93 -20.85 -22.44
C THR A 81 7.95 -22.01 -22.46
N LYS A 82 6.77 -21.83 -23.07
CA LYS A 82 5.73 -22.85 -23.14
C LYS A 82 4.86 -22.65 -24.38
N VAL A 83 4.42 -23.74 -25.00
CA VAL A 83 3.34 -23.76 -26.00
C VAL A 83 2.37 -24.86 -25.62
N GLU A 84 1.10 -24.52 -25.46
CA GLU A 84 0.05 -25.47 -25.12
C GLU A 84 -0.41 -26.25 -26.35
N LYS A 85 -0.73 -27.54 -26.14
CA LYS A 85 -1.30 -28.39 -27.19
C LYS A 85 -2.68 -27.88 -27.58
N GLU A 86 -3.02 -28.03 -28.86
CA GLU A 86 -4.29 -27.59 -29.47
C GLU A 86 -4.52 -26.07 -29.44
N SER A 87 -3.56 -25.29 -28.94
CA SER A 87 -3.63 -23.84 -28.96
C SER A 87 -3.29 -23.26 -30.33
N PRO A 88 -3.62 -21.99 -30.61
CA PRO A 88 -3.22 -21.32 -31.85
C PRO A 88 -1.74 -21.39 -32.20
N CYS A 89 -0.86 -21.48 -31.19
CA CYS A 89 0.58 -21.62 -31.40
C CYS A 89 1.07 -23.07 -31.57
N ASP A 90 0.22 -24.08 -31.36
CA ASP A 90 0.63 -25.48 -31.52
C ASP A 90 1.02 -25.75 -32.99
N GLY A 91 2.27 -26.16 -33.20
CA GLY A 91 2.85 -26.33 -34.53
C GLY A 91 3.36 -25.04 -35.19
N VAL A 92 3.05 -23.85 -34.66
CA VAL A 92 3.56 -22.55 -35.15
C VAL A 92 4.80 -22.13 -34.36
N LEU A 93 4.73 -22.19 -33.04
CA LEU A 93 5.84 -21.91 -32.12
C LEU A 93 6.25 -23.17 -31.36
N GLN A 94 7.47 -23.16 -30.83
CA GLN A 94 7.96 -24.17 -29.89
C GLN A 94 8.80 -23.52 -28.79
N VAL A 95 9.03 -24.26 -27.70
CA VAL A 95 9.93 -23.81 -26.62
C VAL A 95 11.33 -23.57 -27.19
N GLY A 96 11.92 -22.42 -26.84
CA GLY A 96 13.22 -21.97 -27.37
C GLY A 96 13.15 -21.06 -28.61
N ASP A 97 11.96 -20.88 -29.20
CA ASP A 97 11.78 -19.83 -30.19
C ASP A 97 11.95 -18.44 -29.55
N VAL A 98 12.41 -17.49 -30.35
CA VAL A 98 12.55 -16.09 -29.94
C VAL A 98 11.64 -15.23 -30.82
N ILE A 99 10.70 -14.52 -30.20
CA ILE A 99 9.88 -13.53 -30.91
C ILE A 99 10.65 -12.22 -30.89
N LEU A 100 10.93 -11.68 -32.07
CA LEU A 100 11.71 -10.45 -32.28
C LEU A 100 10.81 -9.23 -32.54
N GLY A 101 9.53 -9.45 -32.83
CA GLY A 101 8.60 -8.39 -33.16
C GLY A 101 7.24 -8.89 -33.63
N VAL A 102 6.37 -7.94 -33.93
CA VAL A 102 4.96 -8.16 -34.29
C VAL A 102 4.58 -7.32 -35.51
N ALA A 103 3.56 -7.74 -36.25
CA ALA A 103 3.05 -7.01 -37.42
C ALA A 103 4.15 -6.66 -38.45
N GLY A 104 5.15 -7.55 -38.61
CA GLY A 104 6.26 -7.36 -39.53
C GLY A 104 7.31 -6.33 -39.09
N GLN A 105 7.24 -5.78 -37.88
CA GLN A 105 8.22 -4.86 -37.33
C GLN A 105 8.90 -5.45 -36.08
N PRO A 106 10.22 -5.26 -35.89
CA PRO A 106 10.89 -5.57 -34.64
C PRO A 106 10.30 -4.78 -33.47
N PHE A 107 10.38 -5.31 -32.25
CA PHE A 107 9.98 -4.56 -31.06
C PHE A 107 10.81 -3.26 -30.95
N THR A 108 10.14 -2.15 -30.62
CA THR A 108 10.79 -0.83 -30.47
C THR A 108 10.67 -0.27 -29.06
N TYR A 109 9.68 -0.74 -28.32
CA TYR A 109 9.31 -0.42 -26.95
C TYR A 109 9.08 -1.73 -26.16
N ASP A 110 8.27 -1.70 -25.10
CA ASP A 110 7.87 -2.85 -24.28
C ASP A 110 7.18 -3.95 -25.11
N PRO A 111 7.77 -5.15 -25.24
CA PRO A 111 7.20 -6.26 -25.99
C PRO A 111 5.82 -6.71 -25.49
N ARG A 112 5.51 -6.55 -24.19
CA ARG A 112 4.18 -6.89 -23.65
C ARG A 112 3.10 -5.97 -24.20
N THR A 113 3.39 -4.67 -24.21
CA THR A 113 2.48 -3.65 -24.76
C THR A 113 2.30 -3.83 -26.26
N GLU A 114 3.38 -3.99 -27.01
CA GLU A 114 3.31 -4.17 -28.46
C GLU A 114 2.58 -5.47 -28.85
N LEU A 115 2.87 -6.57 -28.17
CA LEU A 115 2.19 -7.85 -28.43
C LEU A 115 0.70 -7.79 -28.08
N GLY A 116 0.33 -7.21 -26.93
CA GLY A 116 -1.07 -7.03 -26.54
C GLY A 116 -1.84 -6.18 -27.55
N LYS A 117 -1.24 -5.10 -28.06
CA LYS A 117 -1.83 -4.26 -29.11
C LYS A 117 -1.99 -5.02 -30.44
N ALA A 118 -0.96 -5.77 -30.85
CA ALA A 118 -1.00 -6.58 -32.07
C ALA A 118 -2.07 -7.68 -32.00
N ILE A 119 -2.27 -8.31 -30.84
CA ILE A 119 -3.39 -9.23 -30.60
C ILE A 119 -4.73 -8.50 -30.82
N GLY A 120 -4.91 -7.35 -30.17
CA GLY A 120 -6.13 -6.55 -30.30
C GLY A 120 -6.43 -6.16 -31.75
N GLU A 121 -5.41 -5.78 -32.53
CA GLU A 121 -5.53 -5.46 -33.95
C GLU A 121 -5.88 -6.66 -34.82
N ALA A 122 -5.27 -7.82 -34.57
CA ALA A 122 -5.55 -9.05 -35.30
C ALA A 122 -7.01 -9.49 -35.08
N GLU A 123 -7.47 -9.51 -33.83
CA GLU A 123 -8.85 -9.88 -33.49
C GLU A 123 -9.90 -8.89 -33.99
N ALA A 124 -9.50 -7.63 -34.23
CA ALA A 124 -10.36 -6.62 -34.83
C ALA A 124 -10.54 -6.75 -36.35
N LYS A 125 -9.65 -7.49 -37.03
CA LYS A 125 -9.62 -7.64 -38.48
C LYS A 125 -9.95 -9.07 -38.91
N ASP A 126 -8.93 -9.88 -39.16
CA ASP A 126 -8.99 -11.20 -39.78
C ASP A 126 -8.48 -12.33 -38.87
N GLY A 127 -8.02 -11.99 -37.67
CA GLY A 127 -7.44 -12.94 -36.72
C GLY A 127 -5.99 -13.33 -37.03
N ALA A 128 -5.33 -12.73 -38.02
CA ALA A 128 -3.96 -13.09 -38.40
C ALA A 128 -2.92 -12.33 -37.56
N LEU A 129 -2.49 -12.91 -36.43
CA LEU A 129 -1.39 -12.33 -35.64
C LEU A 129 -0.04 -12.67 -36.28
N SER A 130 0.62 -11.65 -36.84
CA SER A 130 1.96 -11.78 -37.44
C SER A 130 3.05 -11.62 -36.38
N LEU A 131 3.94 -12.61 -36.27
CA LEU A 131 5.10 -12.62 -35.38
C LEU A 131 6.40 -12.77 -36.19
N ILE A 132 7.44 -12.05 -35.83
CA ILE A 132 8.80 -12.29 -36.32
C ILE A 132 9.44 -13.34 -35.41
N ARG A 133 9.51 -14.58 -35.86
CA ARG A 133 10.11 -15.71 -35.12
C ARG A 133 11.55 -15.90 -35.55
N TRP A 134 12.44 -16.06 -34.58
CA TRP A 134 13.77 -16.62 -34.78
C TRP A 134 13.87 -18.04 -34.23
N ARG A 135 14.45 -18.94 -35.02
CA ARG A 135 14.72 -20.35 -34.66
C ARG A 135 15.99 -20.80 -35.39
N GLU A 136 16.95 -21.37 -34.64
CA GLU A 136 18.16 -22.00 -35.20
C GLU A 136 18.90 -21.12 -36.24
N GLY A 137 19.05 -19.83 -35.94
CA GLY A 137 19.78 -18.88 -36.80
C GLY A 137 18.98 -18.29 -37.96
N LYS A 138 17.68 -18.60 -38.09
CA LYS A 138 16.80 -18.05 -39.13
C LYS A 138 15.68 -17.22 -38.53
N SER A 139 15.46 -16.04 -39.08
CA SER A 139 14.30 -15.18 -38.79
C SER A 139 13.28 -15.28 -39.91
N GLU A 140 12.02 -15.50 -39.57
CA GLU A 140 10.91 -15.52 -40.51
C GLU A 140 9.62 -15.00 -39.89
N THR A 141 8.70 -14.55 -40.73
CA THR A 141 7.37 -14.15 -40.29
C THR A 141 6.45 -15.37 -40.23
N VAL A 142 5.87 -15.63 -39.07
CA VAL A 142 4.84 -16.65 -38.87
C VAL A 142 3.51 -16.01 -38.55
N ILE A 143 2.41 -16.68 -38.92
CA ILE A 143 1.04 -16.22 -38.64
C ILE A 143 0.41 -17.16 -37.62
N VAL A 144 -0.08 -16.59 -36.52
CA VAL A 144 -0.85 -17.29 -35.49
C VAL A 144 -2.34 -16.96 -35.70
N PRO A 145 -3.20 -17.96 -35.96
CA PRO A 145 -4.62 -17.73 -36.19
C PRO A 145 -5.38 -17.52 -34.88
N LEU A 146 -5.92 -16.32 -34.67
CA LEU A 146 -6.75 -15.96 -33.52
C LEU A 146 -8.23 -15.87 -33.91
N ALA A 147 -9.10 -15.95 -32.90
CA ALA A 147 -10.51 -15.71 -33.12
C ALA A 147 -10.79 -14.22 -33.40
N VAL A 148 -11.61 -13.93 -34.41
CA VAL A 148 -12.08 -12.56 -34.67
C VAL A 148 -13.14 -12.18 -33.63
N LEU A 149 -12.85 -11.14 -32.83
CA LEU A 149 -13.73 -10.63 -31.77
C LEU A 149 -14.21 -9.18 -32.02
N GLY A 150 -13.62 -8.49 -33.00
CA GLY A 150 -13.75 -7.04 -33.15
C GLY A 150 -12.73 -6.29 -32.29
N GLY A 151 -12.74 -4.95 -32.39
CA GLY A 151 -11.93 -4.07 -31.54
C GLY A 151 -12.66 -3.63 -30.27
N TYR A 152 -11.93 -3.11 -29.28
CA TYR A 152 -12.57 -2.40 -28.17
C TYR A 152 -13.24 -1.12 -28.70
N SER A 153 -14.49 -0.89 -28.31
CA SER A 153 -15.19 0.36 -28.62
C SER A 153 -14.62 1.51 -27.77
N THR A 154 -14.92 2.75 -28.17
CA THR A 154 -14.54 3.98 -27.44
C THR A 154 -15.22 4.11 -26.08
N THR A 155 -16.07 3.16 -25.69
CA THR A 155 -16.78 3.11 -24.42
C THR A 155 -16.59 1.78 -23.68
N ALA A 156 -15.68 0.91 -24.15
CA ALA A 156 -15.47 -0.41 -23.58
C ALA A 156 -15.30 -0.37 -22.04
N PRO A 157 -15.92 -1.29 -21.27
CA PRO A 157 -16.68 -2.45 -21.74
C PRO A 157 -18.13 -2.14 -22.17
N PHE A 158 -18.60 -0.91 -22.01
CA PHE A 158 -19.96 -0.50 -22.40
C PHE A 158 -20.09 -0.42 -23.92
N ASP A 159 -21.22 -0.90 -24.46
CA ASP A 159 -21.53 -0.88 -25.88
C ASP A 159 -20.38 -1.43 -26.75
N CYS A 160 -19.75 -2.50 -26.28
CA CYS A 160 -18.56 -3.10 -26.89
C CYS A 160 -18.80 -4.57 -27.26
N PRO A 161 -18.96 -4.91 -28.56
CA PRO A 161 -19.13 -6.29 -29.00
C PRO A 161 -17.99 -7.22 -28.58
N LYS A 162 -16.73 -6.77 -28.66
CA LYS A 162 -15.56 -7.53 -28.19
C LYS A 162 -15.68 -7.90 -26.71
N SER A 163 -15.97 -6.91 -25.86
CA SER A 163 -16.11 -7.10 -24.41
C SER A 163 -17.24 -8.09 -24.08
N LYS A 164 -18.36 -8.01 -24.80
CA LYS A 164 -19.47 -8.96 -24.64
C LYS A 164 -19.04 -10.39 -24.97
N LEU A 165 -18.39 -10.60 -26.13
CA LEU A 165 -17.92 -11.93 -26.54
C LEU A 165 -16.90 -12.51 -25.57
N ILE A 166 -15.96 -11.69 -25.07
CA ILE A 166 -14.99 -12.10 -24.05
C ILE A 166 -15.70 -12.53 -22.78
N PHE A 167 -16.67 -11.74 -22.31
CA PHE A 167 -17.42 -12.05 -21.10
C PHE A 167 -18.19 -13.37 -21.23
N GLU A 168 -18.94 -13.55 -22.31
CA GLU A 168 -19.77 -14.73 -22.52
C GLU A 168 -18.93 -16.01 -22.62
N ARG A 169 -17.86 -15.99 -23.42
CA ARG A 169 -16.95 -17.13 -23.55
C ARG A 169 -16.22 -17.45 -22.24
N GLY A 170 -15.81 -16.43 -21.51
CA GLY A 170 -15.16 -16.61 -20.22
C GLY A 170 -16.09 -17.18 -19.16
N CYS A 171 -17.35 -16.73 -19.10
CA CYS A 171 -18.35 -17.35 -18.21
C CYS A 171 -18.60 -18.82 -18.55
N GLU A 172 -18.66 -19.17 -19.84
CA GLU A 172 -18.80 -20.57 -20.27
C GLU A 172 -17.60 -21.44 -19.85
N ALA A 173 -16.38 -20.95 -20.08
CA ALA A 173 -15.16 -21.63 -19.67
C ALA A 173 -15.10 -21.80 -18.14
N LEU A 174 -15.41 -20.72 -17.41
CA LEU A 174 -15.42 -20.70 -15.96
C LEU A 174 -16.46 -21.63 -15.36
N ALA A 175 -17.68 -21.66 -15.92
CA ALA A 175 -18.74 -22.57 -15.49
C ALA A 175 -18.34 -24.03 -15.71
N ARG A 176 -17.72 -24.37 -16.85
CA ARG A 176 -17.17 -25.72 -17.10
C ARG A 176 -16.12 -26.09 -16.07
N GLN A 177 -15.13 -25.21 -15.82
CA GLN A 177 -14.05 -25.48 -14.88
C GLN A 177 -14.55 -25.61 -13.44
N THR A 178 -15.42 -24.70 -13.00
CA THR A 178 -16.00 -24.73 -11.64
C THR A 178 -16.88 -25.98 -11.43
N LYS A 179 -17.59 -26.43 -12.47
CA LYS A 179 -18.35 -27.68 -12.41
C LYS A 179 -17.45 -28.91 -12.31
N ALA A 180 -16.33 -28.92 -13.05
CA ALA A 180 -15.37 -30.02 -13.03
C ALA A 180 -14.57 -30.09 -11.72
N ASN A 181 -14.12 -28.94 -11.22
CA ASN A 181 -13.27 -28.82 -10.04
C ASN A 181 -13.86 -27.79 -9.04
N PRO A 182 -14.98 -28.13 -8.37
CA PRO A 182 -15.76 -27.20 -7.54
C PRO A 182 -15.02 -26.66 -6.32
N ASP A 183 -13.97 -27.34 -5.86
CA ASP A 183 -13.19 -26.97 -4.67
C ASP A 183 -11.82 -26.39 -5.02
N GLN A 184 -11.56 -26.12 -6.31
CA GLN A 184 -10.30 -25.56 -6.77
C GLN A 184 -10.17 -24.07 -6.41
N GLY A 185 -8.99 -23.69 -5.95
CA GLY A 185 -8.63 -22.31 -5.64
C GLY A 185 -8.81 -21.95 -4.17
N ASN A 186 -8.18 -20.84 -3.77
CA ASN A 186 -8.33 -20.28 -2.43
C ASN A 186 -9.69 -19.54 -2.30
N PRO A 187 -10.10 -19.15 -1.08
CA PRO A 187 -11.38 -18.46 -0.87
C PRO A 187 -11.61 -17.22 -1.73
N ILE A 188 -10.57 -16.46 -2.04
CA ILE A 188 -10.65 -15.26 -2.89
C ILE A 188 -11.02 -15.67 -4.31
N ILE A 189 -10.28 -16.62 -4.89
CA ILE A 189 -10.50 -17.11 -6.27
C ILE A 189 -11.92 -17.69 -6.40
N ARG A 190 -12.32 -18.55 -5.45
CA ARG A 190 -13.64 -19.19 -5.46
C ARG A 190 -14.77 -18.17 -5.43
N SER A 191 -14.67 -17.18 -4.53
CA SER A 191 -15.66 -16.11 -4.42
C SER A 191 -15.75 -15.26 -5.68
N LEU A 192 -14.61 -14.82 -6.23
CA LEU A 192 -14.59 -13.98 -7.44
C LEU A 192 -15.13 -14.73 -8.66
N ASN A 193 -14.83 -16.01 -8.80
CA ASN A 193 -15.35 -16.85 -9.88
C ASN A 193 -16.87 -17.00 -9.79
N ALA A 194 -17.40 -17.26 -8.60
CA ALA A 194 -18.84 -17.33 -8.38
C ALA A 194 -19.55 -15.98 -8.62
N LEU A 195 -18.95 -14.86 -8.17
CA LEU A 195 -19.43 -13.51 -8.42
C LEU A 195 -19.45 -13.16 -9.92
N ALA A 196 -18.43 -13.55 -10.67
CA ALA A 196 -18.40 -13.36 -12.12
C ALA A 196 -19.54 -14.13 -12.82
N LEU A 197 -19.77 -15.40 -12.45
CA LEU A 197 -20.92 -16.16 -12.98
C LEU A 197 -22.26 -15.52 -12.58
N LEU A 198 -22.40 -15.07 -11.33
CA LEU A 198 -23.61 -14.39 -10.85
C LEU A 198 -23.88 -13.09 -11.63
N SER A 199 -22.82 -12.34 -11.96
CA SER A 199 -22.91 -11.08 -12.72
C SER A 199 -23.46 -11.26 -14.14
N SER A 200 -23.44 -12.49 -14.69
CA SER A 200 -24.05 -12.78 -16.00
C SER A 200 -25.58 -12.75 -15.97
N GLY A 201 -26.20 -12.95 -14.80
CA GLY A 201 -27.65 -13.10 -14.66
C GLY A 201 -28.25 -14.33 -15.36
N ARG A 202 -27.41 -15.30 -15.75
CA ARG A 202 -27.82 -16.51 -16.49
C ARG A 202 -28.31 -17.62 -15.52
N PRO A 203 -29.59 -18.05 -15.59
CA PRO A 203 -30.15 -19.03 -14.67
C PRO A 203 -29.43 -20.39 -14.67
N GLU A 204 -28.85 -20.80 -15.80
CA GLU A 204 -28.13 -22.06 -15.95
C GLU A 204 -26.88 -22.18 -15.07
N TYR A 205 -26.31 -21.06 -14.61
CA TYR A 205 -25.18 -21.05 -13.70
C TYR A 205 -25.59 -21.10 -12.23
N LEU A 206 -26.86 -20.86 -11.88
CA LEU A 206 -27.33 -20.81 -10.49
C LEU A 206 -27.01 -22.08 -9.69
N PRO A 207 -27.14 -23.32 -10.22
CA PRO A 207 -26.74 -24.51 -9.46
C PRO A 207 -25.25 -24.54 -9.11
N ILE A 208 -24.39 -24.05 -10.00
CA ILE A 208 -22.94 -23.96 -9.77
C ILE A 208 -22.65 -22.89 -8.72
N ILE A 209 -23.28 -21.71 -8.85
CA ILE A 209 -23.13 -20.59 -7.92
C ILE A 209 -23.61 -20.98 -6.53
N ARG A 210 -24.80 -21.58 -6.40
CA ARG A 210 -25.38 -22.01 -5.12
C ARG A 210 -24.45 -22.95 -4.37
N ARG A 211 -23.78 -23.88 -5.07
CA ARG A 211 -22.79 -24.77 -4.45
C ARG A 211 -21.60 -24.01 -3.86
N GLN A 212 -21.13 -22.96 -4.54
CA GLN A 212 -20.06 -22.11 -4.00
C GLN A 212 -20.55 -21.26 -2.82
N VAL A 213 -21.80 -20.79 -2.84
CA VAL A 213 -22.45 -20.08 -1.72
C VAL A 213 -22.61 -20.97 -0.49
N GLU A 214 -22.99 -22.24 -0.68
CA GLU A 214 -23.09 -23.24 0.39
C GLU A 214 -21.72 -23.53 1.02
N TRP A 215 -20.65 -23.61 0.23
CA TRP A 215 -19.31 -23.65 0.78
C TRP A 215 -18.97 -22.38 1.57
N ALA A 216 -19.28 -21.21 1.01
CA ALA A 216 -18.98 -19.91 1.61
C ALA A 216 -19.73 -19.68 2.94
N SER A 217 -20.97 -20.16 3.08
CA SER A 217 -21.77 -20.01 4.30
C SER A 217 -21.16 -20.76 5.50
N HIS A 218 -20.46 -21.87 5.22
CA HIS A 218 -19.75 -22.65 6.23
C HIS A 218 -18.28 -22.23 6.40
N TYR A 219 -17.85 -21.15 5.74
CA TYR A 219 -16.47 -20.68 5.86
C TYR A 219 -16.16 -20.27 7.31
N SER A 220 -15.02 -20.75 7.80
CA SER A 220 -14.38 -20.31 9.03
C SER A 220 -12.87 -20.53 8.89
N ASP A 221 -12.07 -19.75 9.62
CA ASP A 221 -10.61 -19.91 9.69
C ASP A 221 -10.17 -19.90 11.17
N PRO A 222 -10.49 -20.95 11.93
CA PRO A 222 -10.26 -20.99 13.38
C PRO A 222 -8.77 -21.01 13.75
N GLU A 223 -7.92 -21.47 12.83
CA GLU A 223 -6.46 -21.51 12.99
C GLU A 223 -5.81 -20.11 12.89
N ARG A 224 -6.59 -19.07 12.54
CA ARG A 224 -6.16 -17.67 12.41
C ARG A 224 -4.94 -17.55 11.50
N SER A 225 -5.10 -17.98 10.25
CA SER A 225 -4.07 -17.87 9.22
C SER A 225 -3.43 -16.47 9.19
N SER A 226 -2.18 -16.35 8.73
CA SER A 226 -1.53 -15.04 8.61
C SER A 226 -2.23 -14.09 7.63
N LEU A 227 -3.19 -14.57 6.84
CA LEU A 227 -3.97 -13.79 5.89
C LEU A 227 -5.47 -13.78 6.21
N HIS A 228 -5.86 -14.10 7.45
CA HIS A 228 -7.26 -14.28 7.88
C HIS A 228 -8.21 -13.21 7.34
N SER A 229 -7.91 -11.93 7.56
CA SER A 229 -8.78 -10.81 7.13
C SER A 229 -8.95 -10.70 5.61
N TRP A 230 -7.98 -11.18 4.82
CA TRP A 230 -8.04 -11.14 3.36
C TRP A 230 -9.08 -12.10 2.77
N LEU A 231 -9.42 -13.15 3.51
CA LEU A 231 -10.29 -14.23 3.02
C LEU A 231 -11.77 -13.93 3.30
N TYR A 232 -12.08 -13.28 4.42
CA TYR A 232 -13.47 -13.00 4.84
C TYR A 232 -14.21 -12.03 3.93
N GLY A 233 -13.53 -10.99 3.43
CA GLY A 233 -14.17 -9.97 2.58
C GLY A 233 -14.83 -10.58 1.34
N PRO A 234 -14.08 -11.27 0.46
CA PRO A 234 -14.65 -11.92 -0.73
C PRO A 234 -15.72 -12.97 -0.42
N VAL A 235 -15.58 -13.72 0.67
CA VAL A 235 -16.60 -14.71 1.12
C VAL A 235 -17.91 -14.01 1.45
N ASN A 236 -17.86 -12.98 2.29
CA ASN A 236 -19.07 -12.29 2.74
C ASN A 236 -19.71 -11.44 1.62
N ILE A 237 -18.91 -10.89 0.69
CA ILE A 237 -19.42 -10.26 -0.53
C ILE A 237 -20.22 -11.26 -1.38
N LEU A 238 -19.71 -12.50 -1.58
CA LEU A 238 -20.43 -13.52 -2.34
C LEU A 238 -21.79 -13.84 -1.73
N LEU A 239 -21.84 -14.04 -0.41
CA LEU A 239 -23.09 -14.33 0.31
C LEU A 239 -24.11 -13.19 0.14
N ALA A 240 -23.67 -11.94 0.36
CA ALA A 240 -24.53 -10.78 0.27
C ALA A 240 -25.05 -10.54 -1.16
N GLU A 241 -24.16 -10.56 -2.16
CA GLU A 241 -24.54 -10.37 -3.57
C GLU A 241 -25.46 -11.47 -4.07
N TYR A 242 -25.22 -12.73 -3.69
CA TYR A 242 -26.10 -13.83 -4.04
C TYR A 242 -27.51 -13.63 -3.46
N THR A 243 -27.63 -13.29 -2.17
CA THR A 243 -28.92 -12.99 -1.54
C THR A 243 -29.61 -11.80 -2.22
N LEU A 244 -28.88 -10.73 -2.53
CA LEU A 244 -29.40 -9.51 -3.18
C LEU A 244 -29.80 -9.73 -4.64
N ALA A 245 -29.13 -10.62 -5.36
CA ALA A 245 -29.37 -10.88 -6.78
C ALA A 245 -30.47 -11.93 -7.00
N THR A 246 -30.57 -12.93 -6.12
CA THR A 246 -31.49 -14.07 -6.30
C THR A 246 -32.74 -14.00 -5.41
N GLY A 247 -32.68 -13.22 -4.32
CA GLY A 247 -33.71 -13.23 -3.27
C GLY A 247 -33.66 -14.47 -2.38
N ASP A 248 -32.73 -15.39 -2.58
CA ASP A 248 -32.58 -16.57 -1.73
C ASP A 248 -32.01 -16.20 -0.36
N ARG A 249 -32.81 -16.44 0.68
CA ARG A 249 -32.49 -16.10 2.06
C ARG A 249 -32.01 -17.30 2.88
N SER A 250 -31.82 -18.46 2.25
CA SER A 250 -31.44 -19.70 2.95
C SER A 250 -30.15 -19.58 3.76
N PHE A 251 -29.22 -18.74 3.30
CA PHE A 251 -27.88 -18.56 3.90
C PHE A 251 -27.75 -17.29 4.76
N VAL A 252 -28.83 -16.54 4.97
CA VAL A 252 -28.79 -15.29 5.76
C VAL A 252 -28.29 -15.50 7.19
N PRO A 253 -28.70 -16.56 7.93
CA PRO A 253 -28.17 -16.81 9.28
C PRO A 253 -26.65 -17.03 9.30
N ASP A 254 -26.12 -17.76 8.32
CA ASP A 254 -24.68 -18.00 8.22
C ASP A 254 -23.91 -16.73 7.80
N MET A 255 -24.48 -15.94 6.90
CA MET A 255 -23.95 -14.63 6.52
C MET A 255 -23.93 -13.67 7.72
N GLU A 256 -24.95 -13.69 8.58
CA GLU A 256 -24.97 -12.90 9.82
C GLU A 256 -23.82 -13.29 10.74
N ARG A 257 -23.59 -14.59 10.96
CA ARG A 257 -22.44 -15.10 11.74
C ARG A 257 -21.12 -14.55 11.20
N ILE A 258 -20.85 -14.72 9.91
CA ILE A 258 -19.60 -14.26 9.26
C ILE A 258 -19.47 -12.74 9.33
N THR A 259 -20.58 -12.01 9.10
CA THR A 259 -20.62 -10.55 9.20
C THR A 259 -20.24 -10.09 10.61
N MET A 260 -20.77 -10.73 11.64
CA MET A 260 -20.45 -10.39 13.02
C MET A 260 -19.03 -10.78 13.41
N GLU A 261 -18.47 -11.87 12.86
CA GLU A 261 -17.04 -12.19 13.02
C GLU A 261 -16.14 -11.07 12.46
N ILE A 262 -16.51 -10.49 11.31
CA ILE A 262 -15.78 -9.34 10.72
C ILE A 262 -15.91 -8.10 11.61
N VAL A 263 -17.12 -7.78 12.08
CA VAL A 263 -17.40 -6.62 12.96
C VAL A 263 -16.60 -6.73 14.26
N HIS A 264 -16.66 -7.88 14.94
CA HIS A 264 -15.89 -8.11 16.17
C HIS A 264 -14.38 -8.19 15.92
N GLY A 265 -13.97 -8.49 14.68
CA GLY A 265 -12.58 -8.49 14.26
C GLY A 265 -11.99 -7.10 13.97
N GLN A 266 -12.81 -6.04 13.98
CA GLN A 266 -12.38 -4.67 13.70
C GLN A 266 -11.71 -4.01 14.91
N SER A 267 -10.68 -3.20 14.66
CA SER A 267 -10.06 -2.38 15.70
C SER A 267 -10.85 -1.12 16.03
N VAL A 268 -10.53 -0.53 17.17
CA VAL A 268 -11.13 0.73 17.63
C VAL A 268 -10.94 1.89 16.64
N VAL A 269 -9.91 1.83 15.79
CA VAL A 269 -9.63 2.84 14.74
C VAL A 269 -10.38 2.59 13.42
N GLY A 270 -11.27 1.61 13.37
CA GLY A 270 -12.12 1.35 12.20
C GLY A 270 -11.46 0.54 11.08
N SER A 271 -10.38 -0.19 11.38
CA SER A 271 -9.62 -0.97 10.40
C SER A 271 -9.29 -2.38 10.90
N TRP A 272 -8.78 -3.21 9.99
CA TRP A 272 -8.24 -4.55 10.24
C TRP A 272 -6.76 -4.60 9.90
N GLY A 273 -6.10 -5.69 10.28
CA GLY A 273 -4.75 -6.03 9.84
C GLY A 273 -4.75 -7.27 8.96
N HIS A 274 -3.65 -8.00 8.96
CA HIS A 274 -3.57 -9.34 8.37
C HIS A 274 -4.52 -10.34 9.06
N ARG A 275 -4.73 -10.13 10.37
CA ARG A 275 -5.64 -10.86 11.24
C ARG A 275 -6.65 -9.89 11.85
N PHE A 276 -7.74 -10.45 12.36
CA PHE A 276 -8.64 -9.76 13.28
C PHE A 276 -7.92 -9.37 14.57
N VAL A 277 -8.51 -8.42 15.30
CA VAL A 277 -7.96 -7.92 16.55
C VAL A 277 -7.67 -9.03 17.56
N PHE A 278 -6.62 -8.83 18.34
CA PHE A 278 -6.33 -9.67 19.50
C PHE A 278 -7.31 -9.39 20.64
N PRO A 279 -7.38 -10.29 21.64
CA PRO A 279 -8.02 -9.96 22.92
C PRO A 279 -7.51 -8.61 23.43
N GLY A 280 -8.41 -7.66 23.68
CA GLY A 280 -8.08 -6.25 23.97
C GLY A 280 -8.30 -5.26 22.81
N GLY A 281 -8.76 -5.73 21.64
CA GLY A 281 -9.24 -4.86 20.55
C GLY A 281 -8.16 -4.22 19.68
N ARG A 282 -6.89 -4.60 19.87
CA ARG A 282 -5.73 -4.07 19.13
C ARG A 282 -5.38 -4.92 17.92
N LEU A 283 -4.85 -4.27 16.88
CA LEU A 283 -4.31 -4.94 15.70
C LEU A 283 -2.96 -5.59 16.00
N GLY A 284 -2.77 -6.81 15.53
CA GLY A 284 -1.51 -7.54 15.65
C GLY A 284 -0.65 -7.57 14.38
N GLY A 285 0.58 -8.05 14.50
CA GLY A 285 1.51 -8.19 13.37
C GLY A 285 1.83 -6.83 12.74
N TYR A 286 1.61 -6.71 11.42
CA TYR A 286 1.87 -5.48 10.66
C TYR A 286 1.10 -4.26 11.19
N GLY A 287 -0.05 -4.45 11.85
CA GLY A 287 -0.96 -3.37 12.26
C GLY A 287 -2.04 -3.09 11.22
N MET A 288 -2.47 -1.83 11.12
CA MET A 288 -3.50 -1.38 10.17
C MET A 288 -3.16 -1.69 8.71
N MET A 289 -4.10 -2.27 7.99
CA MET A 289 -4.00 -2.57 6.56
C MET A 289 -5.29 -2.20 5.82
N ASN A 290 -5.20 -1.22 4.92
CA ASN A 290 -6.36 -0.77 4.16
C ASN A 290 -6.72 -1.75 3.02
N ALA A 291 -5.74 -2.50 2.50
CA ALA A 291 -5.96 -3.44 1.39
C ALA A 291 -6.99 -4.55 1.70
N PRO A 292 -6.93 -5.28 2.84
CA PRO A 292 -8.00 -6.18 3.27
C PRO A 292 -9.17 -5.44 3.95
N GLY A 293 -8.93 -4.27 4.55
CA GLY A 293 -9.98 -3.48 5.22
C GLY A 293 -11.08 -3.01 4.26
N LEU A 294 -10.72 -2.56 3.06
CA LEU A 294 -11.70 -2.06 2.08
C LEU A 294 -12.68 -3.15 1.60
N PRO A 295 -12.26 -4.37 1.18
CA PRO A 295 -13.19 -5.46 0.88
C PRO A 295 -14.06 -5.86 2.07
N LEU A 296 -13.52 -5.83 3.30
CA LEU A 296 -14.31 -6.10 4.49
C LEU A 296 -15.41 -5.05 4.66
N THR A 297 -15.09 -3.75 4.59
CA THR A 297 -16.10 -2.68 4.68
C THR A 297 -17.15 -2.77 3.59
N VAL A 298 -16.77 -3.04 2.33
CA VAL A 298 -17.73 -3.28 1.23
C VAL A 298 -18.64 -4.47 1.56
N SER A 299 -18.08 -5.56 2.09
CA SER A 299 -18.88 -6.73 2.49
C SER A 299 -19.91 -6.41 3.58
N LEU A 300 -19.54 -5.56 4.55
CA LEU A 300 -20.43 -5.12 5.63
C LEU A 300 -21.58 -4.27 5.10
N ILE A 301 -21.29 -3.34 4.18
CA ILE A 301 -22.31 -2.50 3.54
C ILE A 301 -23.32 -3.37 2.77
N LEU A 302 -22.84 -4.35 2.00
CA LEU A 302 -23.69 -5.26 1.23
C LEU A 302 -24.48 -6.20 2.14
N ALA A 303 -23.89 -6.72 3.22
CA ALA A 303 -24.60 -7.57 4.19
C ALA A 303 -25.76 -6.81 4.87
N ARG A 304 -25.53 -5.53 5.21
CA ARG A 304 -26.60 -4.64 5.70
C ARG A 304 -27.73 -4.50 4.68
N GLU A 305 -27.38 -4.27 3.41
CA GLU A 305 -28.35 -4.17 2.33
C GLU A 305 -29.11 -5.50 2.10
N ALA A 306 -28.44 -6.64 2.26
CA ALA A 306 -29.03 -7.99 2.17
C ALA A 306 -30.01 -8.30 3.34
N GLY A 307 -30.06 -7.43 4.34
CA GLY A 307 -31.04 -7.43 5.41
C GLY A 307 -30.50 -7.83 6.78
N ILE A 308 -29.17 -7.86 6.98
CA ILE A 308 -28.59 -7.98 8.32
C ILE A 308 -28.81 -6.66 9.06
N LYS A 309 -29.46 -6.73 10.23
CA LYS A 309 -29.80 -5.57 11.05
C LYS A 309 -29.13 -5.70 12.40
N ASN A 310 -28.02 -4.99 12.60
CA ASN A 310 -27.29 -4.98 13.86
C ASN A 310 -26.66 -3.59 14.08
N PRO A 311 -26.87 -2.93 15.24
CA PRO A 311 -26.26 -1.62 15.52
C PRO A 311 -24.72 -1.63 15.50
N GLU A 312 -24.09 -2.73 15.88
CA GLU A 312 -22.62 -2.86 15.84
C GLU A 312 -22.09 -2.92 14.41
N LEU A 313 -22.87 -3.49 13.47
CA LEU A 313 -22.57 -3.46 12.04
C LEU A 313 -22.56 -2.01 11.52
N ASP A 314 -23.57 -1.22 11.87
CA ASP A 314 -23.64 0.19 11.46
C ASP A 314 -22.48 1.01 12.04
N GLN A 315 -22.13 0.78 13.32
CA GLN A 315 -20.97 1.42 13.94
C GLN A 315 -19.65 1.00 13.26
N GLY A 316 -19.51 -0.27 12.90
CA GLY A 316 -18.33 -0.78 12.21
C GLY A 316 -18.14 -0.16 10.83
N ILE A 317 -19.23 -0.03 10.06
CA ILE A 317 -19.24 0.66 8.77
C ILE A 317 -18.82 2.13 8.94
N GLU A 318 -19.45 2.86 9.86
CA GLU A 318 -19.19 4.29 10.07
C GLU A 318 -17.72 4.57 10.42
N LYS A 319 -17.12 3.77 11.31
CA LYS A 319 -15.69 3.92 11.66
C LYS A 319 -14.78 3.78 10.44
N SER A 320 -15.01 2.79 9.59
CA SER A 320 -14.22 2.59 8.37
C SER A 320 -14.42 3.71 7.36
N LEU A 321 -15.67 4.15 7.14
CA LEU A 321 -15.97 5.24 6.22
C LEU A 321 -15.29 6.53 6.65
N ARG A 322 -15.40 6.90 7.94
CA ARG A 322 -14.77 8.10 8.51
C ARG A 322 -13.25 8.07 8.37
N LEU A 323 -12.61 6.90 8.57
CA LEU A 323 -11.17 6.71 8.36
C LEU A 323 -10.76 6.92 6.90
N ILE A 324 -11.41 6.23 5.95
CA ILE A 324 -11.00 6.26 4.54
C ILE A 324 -11.36 7.60 3.89
N ARG A 325 -12.47 8.23 4.31
CA ARG A 325 -12.90 9.55 3.79
C ARG A 325 -11.85 10.62 4.06
N PHE A 326 -10.98 10.44 5.05
CA PHE A 326 -9.83 11.30 5.26
C PHE A 326 -8.99 11.47 3.99
N TYR A 327 -8.80 10.45 3.15
CA TYR A 327 -7.88 10.51 2.01
C TYR A 327 -8.43 11.26 0.78
N VAL A 328 -9.72 11.61 0.78
CA VAL A 328 -10.37 12.34 -0.32
C VAL A 328 -9.67 13.69 -0.56
N GLY A 329 -9.21 13.91 -1.79
CA GLY A 329 -8.47 15.12 -2.19
C GLY A 329 -7.00 15.20 -1.74
N LYS A 330 -6.47 14.18 -1.04
CA LYS A 330 -5.15 14.24 -0.38
C LYS A 330 -4.11 13.29 -0.97
N GLY A 331 -4.56 12.20 -1.57
CA GLY A 331 -3.74 11.20 -2.25
C GLY A 331 -4.49 9.88 -2.39
N SER A 332 -3.80 8.86 -2.83
CA SER A 332 -4.30 7.48 -2.84
C SER A 332 -4.36 6.93 -1.41
N VAL A 333 -5.30 6.00 -1.18
CA VAL A 333 -5.37 5.28 0.10
C VAL A 333 -4.05 4.53 0.29
N PRO A 334 -3.31 4.73 1.40
CA PRO A 334 -2.05 4.03 1.62
C PRO A 334 -2.25 2.55 1.94
N TYR A 335 -1.21 1.73 1.85
CA TYR A 335 -1.31 0.29 2.16
C TYR A 335 -1.72 0.02 3.63
N GLY A 336 -1.24 0.83 4.57
CA GLY A 336 -1.58 0.72 6.00
C GLY A 336 -1.55 2.08 6.71
N ASP A 337 -1.09 2.06 7.96
CA ASP A 337 -0.55 3.11 8.84
C ASP A 337 0.10 4.41 8.30
N HIS A 338 -0.15 4.91 7.09
CA HIS A 338 0.76 5.86 6.42
C HIS A 338 0.11 7.17 5.96
N HIS A 339 0.94 8.09 5.47
CA HIS A 339 0.47 9.31 4.81
C HIS A 339 -0.33 8.99 3.54
N PRO A 340 -1.24 9.89 3.07
CA PRO A 340 -1.84 9.77 1.75
C PRO A 340 -0.76 9.53 0.70
N TRP A 341 -0.95 8.50 -0.12
CA TRP A 341 0.05 8.08 -1.07
C TRP A 341 -0.02 8.97 -2.32
N ILE A 342 1.06 9.70 -2.61
CA ILE A 342 1.11 10.71 -3.69
C ILE A 342 2.15 10.37 -4.77
N GLN A 343 2.75 9.17 -4.72
CA GLN A 343 3.70 8.74 -5.75
C GLN A 343 2.99 8.27 -7.02
N THR A 344 1.82 7.62 -6.85
CA THR A 344 0.96 7.06 -7.91
C THR A 344 -0.51 7.31 -7.58
N HIS A 345 -1.36 7.32 -8.60
CA HIS A 345 -2.81 7.53 -8.50
C HIS A 345 -3.56 6.31 -7.99
N ASP A 346 -2.94 5.15 -7.86
CA ASP A 346 -3.48 3.97 -7.18
C ASP A 346 -2.32 3.08 -6.71
N ASP A 347 -2.61 2.18 -5.80
CA ASP A 347 -1.72 1.11 -5.34
C ASP A 347 -2.61 -0.06 -4.89
N ASN A 348 -2.35 -1.28 -5.38
CA ASN A 348 -3.17 -2.48 -5.12
C ASN A 348 -4.70 -2.28 -5.34
N GLY A 349 -5.11 -1.36 -6.21
CA GLY A 349 -6.52 -1.13 -6.55
C GLY A 349 -7.37 -0.54 -5.42
N LYS A 350 -6.73 0.02 -4.38
CA LYS A 350 -7.41 0.53 -3.19
C LYS A 350 -8.32 1.71 -3.51
N ASN A 351 -7.95 2.55 -4.47
CA ASN A 351 -8.82 3.65 -4.87
C ASN A 351 -10.03 3.14 -5.65
N GLY A 352 -9.86 2.13 -6.51
CA GLY A 352 -10.99 1.52 -7.23
C GLY A 352 -12.07 0.96 -6.31
N ILE A 353 -11.68 0.18 -5.30
CA ILE A 353 -12.64 -0.33 -4.31
C ILE A 353 -13.16 0.77 -3.35
N SER A 354 -12.36 1.79 -3.05
CA SER A 354 -12.84 2.95 -2.25
C SER A 354 -13.93 3.71 -3.00
N ALA A 355 -13.79 3.89 -4.32
CA ALA A 355 -14.82 4.50 -5.15
C ALA A 355 -16.13 3.71 -5.08
N LEU A 356 -16.06 2.37 -5.20
CA LEU A 356 -17.21 1.49 -5.03
C LEU A 356 -17.82 1.59 -3.63
N MET A 357 -16.99 1.55 -2.58
CA MET A 357 -17.44 1.64 -1.19
C MET A 357 -18.25 2.91 -0.93
N PHE A 358 -17.73 4.07 -1.33
CA PHE A 358 -18.44 5.36 -1.15
C PHE A 358 -19.66 5.49 -2.05
N HIS A 359 -19.63 4.88 -3.25
CA HIS A 359 -20.79 4.81 -4.13
C HIS A 359 -21.95 4.02 -3.48
N LEU A 360 -21.65 2.92 -2.79
CA LEU A 360 -22.67 2.11 -2.12
C LEU A 360 -23.39 2.87 -0.99
N VAL A 361 -22.72 3.83 -0.35
CA VAL A 361 -23.29 4.67 0.73
C VAL A 361 -23.67 6.08 0.29
N ASP A 362 -23.78 6.33 -1.02
CA ASP A 362 -24.24 7.59 -1.61
C ASP A 362 -23.37 8.82 -1.32
N ASP A 363 -22.08 8.61 -1.04
CA ASP A 363 -21.10 9.68 -0.90
C ASP A 363 -20.50 10.04 -2.27
N ALA A 364 -21.21 10.92 -2.99
CA ALA A 364 -20.88 11.34 -4.34
C ALA A 364 -19.49 11.97 -4.48
N GLU A 365 -19.06 12.75 -3.49
CA GLU A 365 -17.78 13.45 -3.52
C GLU A 365 -16.61 12.46 -3.43
N ALA A 366 -16.65 11.56 -2.45
CA ALA A 366 -15.59 10.56 -2.27
C ALA A 366 -15.58 9.54 -3.43
N ALA A 367 -16.76 9.08 -3.85
CA ALA A 367 -16.89 8.17 -4.98
C ALA A 367 -16.27 8.77 -6.25
N ARG A 368 -16.56 10.05 -6.55
CA ARG A 368 -15.99 10.77 -7.69
C ARG A 368 -14.47 10.90 -7.59
N TYR A 369 -13.95 11.36 -6.46
CA TYR A 369 -12.51 11.53 -6.28
C TYR A 369 -11.76 10.22 -6.53
N PHE A 370 -12.16 9.13 -5.87
CA PHE A 370 -11.48 7.85 -6.01
C PHE A 370 -11.70 7.22 -7.40
N SER A 371 -12.86 7.45 -8.04
CA SER A 371 -13.09 7.03 -9.42
C SER A 371 -12.13 7.76 -10.37
N TRP A 372 -11.98 9.09 -10.26
CA TRP A 372 -11.04 9.86 -11.07
C TRP A 372 -9.60 9.41 -10.90
N THR A 373 -9.16 9.13 -9.66
CA THR A 373 -7.82 8.56 -9.43
C THR A 373 -7.67 7.18 -10.06
N SER A 374 -8.75 6.40 -10.15
CA SER A 374 -8.73 5.10 -10.81
C SER A 374 -8.60 5.23 -12.33
N VAL A 375 -9.24 6.25 -12.94
CA VAL A 375 -9.10 6.60 -14.36
C VAL A 375 -7.68 7.06 -14.68
N ALA A 376 -7.11 7.91 -13.83
CA ALA A 376 -5.74 8.40 -14.00
C ALA A 376 -4.65 7.33 -13.76
N SER A 377 -4.99 6.18 -13.16
CA SER A 377 -4.03 5.10 -12.92
C SER A 377 -4.10 4.03 -14.01
N TYR A 378 -3.02 3.86 -14.75
CA TYR A 378 -2.83 2.82 -15.78
C TYR A 378 -1.33 2.64 -16.07
N GLY A 379 -0.99 1.74 -17.00
CA GLY A 379 0.41 1.50 -17.37
C GLY A 379 1.22 1.03 -16.17
N ALA A 380 2.42 1.57 -15.98
CA ALA A 380 3.34 1.16 -14.91
C ALA A 380 2.79 1.39 -13.48
N GLU A 381 1.89 2.37 -13.29
CA GLU A 381 1.22 2.56 -11.99
C GLU A 381 0.32 1.36 -11.63
N ARG A 382 -0.30 0.74 -12.63
CA ARG A 382 -1.15 -0.44 -12.43
C ARG A 382 -0.42 -1.77 -12.54
N ASP A 383 0.67 -1.79 -13.28
CA ASP A 383 1.50 -2.97 -13.47
C ASP A 383 2.28 -3.36 -12.21
N THR A 384 2.37 -2.45 -11.23
CA THR A 384 3.07 -2.64 -9.96
C THR A 384 2.10 -2.72 -8.77
N GLY A 385 2.59 -3.19 -7.62
CA GLY A 385 1.84 -3.26 -6.36
C GLY A 385 2.67 -3.89 -5.25
N HIS A 386 2.37 -3.58 -3.99
CA HIS A 386 3.19 -3.98 -2.83
C HIS A 386 3.47 -5.49 -2.73
N THR A 387 2.54 -6.32 -3.18
CA THR A 387 2.62 -7.81 -3.11
C THR A 387 2.48 -8.47 -4.49
N GLY A 388 2.44 -7.67 -5.56
CA GLY A 388 1.99 -8.06 -6.90
C GLY A 388 0.79 -7.22 -7.36
N ASN A 389 0.39 -7.37 -8.63
CA ASN A 389 -0.60 -6.48 -9.27
C ASN A 389 -2.04 -7.06 -9.36
N PHE A 390 -2.30 -8.26 -8.79
CA PHE A 390 -3.61 -8.92 -8.89
C PHE A 390 -4.77 -8.02 -8.42
N PHE A 391 -4.67 -7.45 -7.22
CA PHE A 391 -5.71 -6.55 -6.68
C PHE A 391 -5.78 -5.22 -7.43
N ASN A 392 -4.67 -4.79 -8.01
CA ASN A 392 -4.62 -3.58 -8.83
C ASN A 392 -5.45 -3.73 -10.11
N MET A 393 -5.50 -4.95 -10.66
CA MET A 393 -6.35 -5.30 -11.80
C MET A 393 -7.80 -5.57 -11.40
N LEU A 394 -8.03 -6.30 -10.30
CA LEU A 394 -9.37 -6.65 -9.82
C LEU A 394 -10.24 -5.41 -9.62
N TRP A 395 -9.71 -4.38 -8.96
CA TRP A 395 -10.49 -3.21 -8.56
C TRP A 395 -10.42 -2.04 -9.55
N ALA A 396 -9.62 -2.14 -10.62
CA ALA A 396 -9.46 -1.08 -11.61
C ALA A 396 -10.79 -0.69 -12.26
N MET A 397 -11.37 -1.60 -13.04
CA MET A 397 -12.56 -1.31 -13.84
C MET A 397 -13.81 -1.01 -12.99
N PRO A 398 -14.07 -1.68 -11.85
CA PRO A 398 -15.14 -1.28 -10.94
C PRO A 398 -15.05 0.20 -10.50
N GLY A 399 -13.84 0.71 -10.25
CA GLY A 399 -13.62 2.11 -9.93
C GLY A 399 -13.75 3.05 -11.13
N VAL A 400 -13.17 2.68 -12.27
CA VAL A 400 -13.20 3.46 -13.52
C VAL A 400 -14.64 3.61 -14.05
N ALA A 401 -15.41 2.53 -14.04
CA ALA A 401 -16.77 2.48 -14.57
C ALA A 401 -17.74 3.43 -13.87
N LEU A 402 -17.46 3.82 -12.62
CA LEU A 402 -18.26 4.82 -11.90
C LEU A 402 -18.21 6.22 -12.54
N SER A 403 -17.12 6.55 -13.24
CA SER A 403 -17.00 7.78 -14.06
C SER A 403 -17.68 7.65 -15.44
N GLY A 404 -18.31 6.50 -15.71
CA GLY A 404 -19.14 6.27 -16.88
C GLY A 404 -18.39 5.71 -18.10
N PRO A 405 -19.13 5.50 -19.22
CA PRO A 405 -18.62 4.80 -20.39
C PRO A 405 -17.42 5.48 -21.07
N GLN A 406 -17.40 6.82 -21.14
CA GLN A 406 -16.29 7.56 -21.77
C GLN A 406 -14.97 7.40 -21.01
N ALA A 407 -15.02 7.45 -19.67
CA ALA A 407 -13.86 7.17 -18.83
C ALA A 407 -13.35 5.73 -19.00
N SER A 408 -14.27 4.77 -19.05
CA SER A 408 -13.94 3.35 -19.23
C SER A 408 -13.27 3.10 -20.57
N GLY A 409 -13.82 3.67 -21.64
CA GLY A 409 -13.26 3.53 -22.98
C GLY A 409 -11.90 4.20 -23.15
N ALA A 410 -11.72 5.41 -22.63
CA ALA A 410 -10.42 6.10 -22.62
C ALA A 410 -9.35 5.28 -21.86
N TRP A 411 -9.72 4.72 -20.72
CA TRP A 411 -8.84 3.84 -19.95
C TRP A 411 -8.52 2.53 -20.69
N MET A 412 -9.51 1.90 -21.32
CA MET A 412 -9.31 0.70 -22.14
C MET A 412 -8.46 0.98 -23.38
N ASN A 413 -8.50 2.19 -23.93
CA ASN A 413 -7.61 2.58 -25.02
C ASN A 413 -6.13 2.61 -24.57
N GLU A 414 -5.86 3.07 -23.36
CA GLU A 414 -4.50 3.08 -22.79
C GLU A 414 -4.02 1.70 -22.31
N PHE A 415 -4.92 0.90 -21.73
CA PHE A 415 -4.53 -0.30 -20.97
C PHE A 415 -5.24 -1.60 -21.35
N GLY A 416 -6.12 -1.58 -22.36
CA GLY A 416 -6.83 -2.78 -22.85
C GLY A 416 -5.91 -3.85 -23.42
N TRP A 417 -4.72 -3.48 -23.90
CA TRP A 417 -3.69 -4.42 -24.34
C TRP A 417 -3.31 -5.43 -23.25
N TYR A 418 -3.37 -5.03 -21.97
CA TYR A 418 -3.04 -5.89 -20.84
C TYR A 418 -4.11 -6.99 -20.65
N PHE A 419 -5.37 -6.67 -20.91
CA PHE A 419 -6.48 -7.63 -20.87
C PHE A 419 -6.37 -8.64 -22.01
N ASP A 420 -6.01 -8.17 -23.20
CA ASP A 420 -5.74 -9.05 -24.35
C ASP A 420 -4.55 -9.97 -24.10
N LEU A 421 -3.50 -9.47 -23.44
CA LEU A 421 -2.34 -10.26 -23.06
C LEU A 421 -2.67 -11.30 -21.97
N ALA A 422 -3.48 -10.95 -20.97
CA ALA A 422 -3.87 -11.84 -19.85
C ALA A 422 -4.85 -12.96 -20.24
N ARG A 423 -5.65 -12.75 -21.29
CA ARG A 423 -6.63 -13.72 -21.76
C ARG A 423 -5.96 -14.93 -22.39
N ARG A 424 -6.41 -16.12 -22.03
CA ARG A 424 -6.00 -17.39 -22.63
C ARG A 424 -6.91 -17.77 -23.78
N TRP A 425 -6.41 -18.66 -24.63
CA TRP A 425 -7.09 -19.15 -25.83
C TRP A 425 -8.37 -19.94 -25.52
N ASP A 426 -8.47 -20.52 -24.31
CA ASP A 426 -9.62 -21.30 -23.82
C ASP A 426 -10.75 -20.44 -23.20
N GLY A 427 -10.58 -19.10 -23.19
CA GLY A 427 -11.52 -18.15 -22.62
C GLY A 427 -11.27 -17.80 -21.15
N THR A 428 -10.28 -18.43 -20.50
CA THR A 428 -9.90 -18.10 -19.11
C THR A 428 -8.87 -16.97 -19.03
N PHE A 429 -8.58 -16.51 -17.81
CA PHE A 429 -7.52 -15.53 -17.56
C PHE A 429 -6.55 -16.05 -16.51
N ILE A 430 -5.27 -15.75 -16.72
CA ILE A 430 -4.22 -16.05 -15.74
C ILE A 430 -3.63 -14.74 -15.20
N HIS A 431 -3.20 -14.77 -13.95
CA HIS A 431 -2.40 -13.70 -13.38
C HIS A 431 -1.13 -13.45 -14.19
N GLN A 432 -0.90 -12.21 -14.62
CA GLN A 432 0.30 -11.81 -15.36
C GLN A 432 1.45 -11.44 -14.42
N GLY A 433 1.16 -10.70 -13.35
CA GLY A 433 2.17 -10.25 -12.39
C GLY A 433 2.99 -9.06 -12.88
N ALA A 434 3.67 -8.44 -11.92
CA ALA A 434 4.52 -7.30 -12.18
C ALA A 434 5.76 -7.67 -13.03
N PRO A 435 6.34 -6.71 -13.77
CA PRO A 435 7.57 -6.86 -14.54
C PRO A 435 8.82 -7.05 -13.64
N GLU A 436 8.91 -8.19 -12.98
CA GLU A 436 9.98 -8.56 -12.04
C GLU A 436 10.73 -9.82 -12.45
N ALA A 437 12.01 -9.89 -12.05
CA ALA A 437 12.86 -11.06 -12.27
C ALA A 437 12.30 -12.33 -11.61
N LYS A 438 11.55 -12.20 -10.52
CA LYS A 438 10.93 -13.30 -9.79
C LYS A 438 9.42 -13.14 -9.82
N PRO A 439 8.67 -14.25 -9.85
CA PRO A 439 7.23 -14.21 -9.75
C PRO A 439 6.77 -13.61 -8.41
N ASP A 440 5.63 -12.92 -8.43
CA ASP A 440 4.98 -12.40 -7.23
C ASP A 440 4.19 -13.50 -6.46
N SER A 441 3.49 -13.08 -5.39
CA SER A 441 2.77 -13.99 -4.50
C SER A 441 1.52 -14.63 -5.14
N TYR A 442 1.10 -14.14 -6.30
CA TYR A 442 -0.11 -14.57 -7.01
C TYR A 442 0.21 -15.40 -8.27
N ARG A 443 1.47 -15.80 -8.46
CA ARG A 443 1.89 -16.63 -9.60
C ARG A 443 0.96 -17.84 -9.77
N GLY A 444 0.42 -17.99 -10.98
CA GLY A 444 -0.42 -19.13 -11.34
C GLY A 444 -1.83 -19.08 -10.75
N TRP A 445 -2.24 -17.98 -10.11
CA TRP A 445 -3.63 -17.80 -9.73
C TRP A 445 -4.52 -17.75 -10.96
N ASP A 446 -5.66 -18.42 -10.85
CA ASP A 446 -6.79 -18.19 -11.73
C ASP A 446 -7.32 -16.78 -11.49
N ALA A 447 -7.28 -15.96 -12.53
CA ALA A 447 -7.75 -14.58 -12.50
C ALA A 447 -9.07 -14.41 -13.26
N THR A 448 -9.68 -15.49 -13.76
CA THR A 448 -10.85 -15.45 -14.64
C THR A 448 -11.99 -14.63 -14.03
N GLY A 449 -12.39 -14.91 -12.79
CA GLY A 449 -13.43 -14.14 -12.11
C GLY A 449 -13.10 -12.65 -11.99
N ALA A 450 -11.85 -12.29 -11.68
CA ALA A 450 -11.43 -10.90 -11.53
C ALA A 450 -11.56 -10.10 -12.84
N TYR A 451 -11.10 -10.66 -13.96
CA TYR A 451 -11.22 -10.00 -15.27
C TYR A 451 -12.66 -9.97 -15.78
N LEU A 452 -13.45 -11.01 -15.53
CA LEU A 452 -14.85 -11.04 -15.97
C LEU A 452 -15.72 -10.03 -15.24
N LEU A 453 -15.44 -9.73 -13.96
CA LEU A 453 -16.11 -8.65 -13.23
C LEU A 453 -15.86 -7.27 -13.86
N ALA A 454 -14.70 -7.05 -14.49
CA ALA A 454 -14.44 -5.84 -15.27
C ALA A 454 -15.34 -5.77 -16.51
N TYR A 455 -15.51 -6.88 -17.23
CA TYR A 455 -16.39 -6.94 -18.41
C TYR A 455 -17.89 -6.95 -18.07
N ALA A 456 -18.26 -7.32 -16.85
CA ALA A 456 -19.63 -7.38 -16.38
C ALA A 456 -20.25 -6.01 -16.04
N GLN A 457 -19.44 -4.95 -15.91
CA GLN A 457 -19.92 -3.62 -15.48
C GLN A 457 -21.15 -3.10 -16.26
N PRO A 458 -21.28 -3.29 -17.59
CA PRO A 458 -22.46 -2.84 -18.33
C PRO A 458 -23.74 -3.63 -18.02
N LEU A 459 -23.64 -4.82 -17.40
CA LEU A 459 -24.78 -5.71 -17.20
C LEU A 459 -25.63 -5.34 -15.99
N GLY A 460 -25.03 -4.69 -14.98
CA GLY A 460 -25.74 -4.17 -13.81
C GLY A 460 -26.47 -5.23 -12.99
N LYS A 461 -26.00 -6.49 -12.96
CA LYS A 461 -26.71 -7.59 -12.29
C LYS A 461 -26.41 -7.69 -10.79
N ILE A 462 -25.23 -7.28 -10.38
CA ILE A 462 -24.76 -7.27 -8.98
C ILE A 462 -24.13 -5.92 -8.66
N HIS A 463 -24.03 -5.55 -7.39
CA HIS A 463 -23.53 -4.24 -6.96
C HIS A 463 -22.07 -4.02 -7.36
N LEU A 464 -21.22 -5.05 -7.25
CA LEU A 464 -19.83 -5.06 -7.73
C LEU A 464 -19.69 -4.85 -9.25
N ALA A 465 -20.77 -5.07 -10.00
CA ALA A 465 -20.81 -5.00 -11.47
C ALA A 465 -21.91 -4.03 -11.97
N GLY A 466 -21.99 -2.85 -11.33
CA GLY A 466 -22.74 -1.71 -11.87
C GLY A 466 -24.26 -1.71 -11.63
N LYS A 467 -24.79 -2.53 -10.70
CA LYS A 467 -26.25 -2.59 -10.44
C LYS A 467 -26.87 -1.26 -10.00
N LYS A 468 -26.16 -0.51 -9.15
CA LYS A 468 -26.60 0.81 -8.67
C LYS A 468 -26.07 1.89 -9.59
N LYS A 469 -26.94 2.82 -10.01
CA LYS A 469 -26.56 3.99 -10.84
C LYS A 469 -25.51 4.83 -10.10
N SER A 470 -24.37 5.08 -10.75
CA SER A 470 -23.23 5.79 -10.16
C SER A 470 -23.61 7.16 -9.56
N VAL A 471 -23.17 7.41 -8.33
CA VAL A 471 -23.21 8.73 -7.68
C VAL A 471 -21.97 9.59 -7.95
N ALA A 472 -20.89 9.00 -8.49
CA ALA A 472 -19.67 9.73 -8.86
C ALA A 472 -19.89 10.72 -10.01
N GLY A 473 -20.91 10.48 -10.84
CA GLY A 473 -21.23 11.24 -12.04
C GLY A 473 -20.41 10.79 -13.25
N SER A 474 -21.05 10.73 -14.42
CA SER A 474 -20.36 10.42 -15.67
C SER A 474 -19.58 11.63 -16.19
N VAL A 475 -18.39 11.37 -16.73
CA VAL A 475 -17.58 12.38 -17.41
C VAL A 475 -17.77 12.30 -18.93
N ASP A 476 -17.57 13.42 -19.62
CA ASP A 476 -17.50 13.44 -21.08
C ASP A 476 -16.13 12.96 -21.59
N ALA A 477 -16.00 12.81 -22.91
CA ALA A 477 -14.76 12.31 -23.52
C ALA A 477 -13.56 13.25 -23.29
N ALA A 478 -13.77 14.56 -23.30
CA ALA A 478 -12.69 15.53 -23.07
C ALA A 478 -12.16 15.46 -21.64
N THR A 479 -13.06 15.34 -20.66
CA THR A 479 -12.71 15.17 -19.25
C THR A 479 -12.02 13.82 -19.03
N ALA A 480 -12.50 12.74 -19.66
CA ALA A 480 -11.85 11.43 -19.59
C ALA A 480 -10.41 11.50 -20.11
N GLU A 481 -10.16 12.11 -21.26
CA GLU A 481 -8.80 12.29 -21.81
C GLU A 481 -7.91 13.14 -20.91
N ASN A 482 -8.45 14.17 -20.25
CA ASN A 482 -7.69 14.96 -19.29
C ASN A 482 -7.29 14.14 -18.05
N LEU A 483 -8.20 13.30 -17.53
CA LEU A 483 -7.90 12.39 -16.43
C LEU A 483 -6.82 11.37 -16.82
N ILE A 484 -6.87 10.85 -18.06
CA ILE A 484 -5.79 10.01 -18.60
C ILE A 484 -4.47 10.79 -18.65
N ALA A 485 -4.49 12.03 -19.17
CA ALA A 485 -3.30 12.86 -19.26
C ALA A 485 -2.63 13.13 -17.89
N ASP A 486 -3.41 13.23 -16.81
CA ASP A 486 -2.88 13.38 -15.44
C ASP A 486 -2.02 12.17 -15.00
N GLY A 487 -2.30 10.97 -15.54
CA GLY A 487 -1.57 9.73 -15.30
C GLY A 487 -0.29 9.56 -16.13
N ARG A 488 -0.12 10.30 -17.23
CA ARG A 488 1.01 10.13 -18.16
C ARG A 488 2.35 10.58 -17.56
N GLY A 489 3.43 9.98 -18.06
CA GLY A 489 4.81 10.42 -17.83
C GLY A 489 5.47 9.88 -16.57
N TRP A 490 4.86 8.90 -15.88
CA TRP A 490 5.48 8.25 -14.72
C TRP A 490 5.79 6.79 -14.99
N SER A 491 6.92 6.35 -14.45
CA SER A 491 7.29 4.95 -14.31
C SER A 491 8.20 4.77 -13.10
N PRO A 492 8.39 3.54 -12.58
CA PRO A 492 9.33 3.26 -11.50
C PRO A 492 10.74 3.79 -11.77
N ARG A 493 11.21 3.73 -13.02
CA ARG A 493 12.56 4.19 -13.42
C ARG A 493 12.71 5.70 -13.40
N ILE A 494 11.72 6.44 -13.91
CA ILE A 494 11.77 7.90 -14.03
C ILE A 494 10.92 8.61 -12.97
N LYS A 495 10.58 7.94 -11.86
CA LYS A 495 9.67 8.48 -10.82
C LYS A 495 10.07 9.85 -10.27
N ASN A 496 11.37 10.17 -10.30
CA ASN A 496 11.90 11.44 -9.86
C ASN A 496 12.03 12.47 -10.99
N GLU A 497 11.97 12.07 -12.26
CA GLU A 497 12.23 12.91 -13.44
C GLU A 497 11.01 13.05 -14.35
N ALA A 498 9.87 12.47 -13.94
CA ALA A 498 8.63 12.38 -14.71
C ALA A 498 8.22 13.70 -15.42
N TYR A 499 8.43 14.86 -14.78
CA TYR A 499 8.01 16.17 -15.29
C TYR A 499 9.18 17.06 -15.73
N GLN A 500 10.38 16.50 -15.93
CA GLN A 500 11.58 17.28 -16.32
C GLN A 500 11.38 18.07 -17.62
N ASP A 501 10.60 17.54 -18.56
CA ASP A 501 10.37 18.16 -19.88
C ASP A 501 9.23 19.20 -19.89
N ARG A 502 8.53 19.42 -18.76
CA ARG A 502 7.45 20.41 -18.68
C ARG A 502 8.00 21.83 -18.61
N SER A 503 7.36 22.78 -19.29
CA SER A 503 7.65 24.21 -19.12
C SER A 503 7.29 24.70 -17.70
N GLU A 504 7.84 25.84 -17.28
CA GLU A 504 7.50 26.45 -16.00
C GLU A 504 6.01 26.77 -15.89
N GLU A 505 5.38 27.25 -16.97
CA GLU A 505 3.93 27.48 -17.05
C GLU A 505 3.14 26.19 -16.80
N GLN A 506 3.54 25.07 -17.41
CA GLN A 506 2.91 23.77 -17.19
C GLN A 506 3.09 23.24 -15.76
N LEU A 507 4.23 23.52 -15.12
CA LEU A 507 4.45 23.16 -13.72
C LEU A 507 3.55 23.97 -12.79
N PHE A 508 3.44 25.29 -12.99
CA PHE A 508 2.51 26.13 -12.22
C PHE A 508 1.05 25.77 -12.47
N ALA A 509 0.67 25.39 -13.69
CA ALA A 509 -0.66 24.84 -13.96
C ALA A 509 -0.86 23.52 -13.21
N GLY A 510 0.16 22.64 -13.17
CA GLY A 510 0.13 21.38 -12.43
C GLY A 510 -0.05 21.55 -10.91
N LEU A 511 0.48 22.62 -10.32
CA LEU A 511 0.25 22.96 -8.91
C LEU A 511 -1.22 23.30 -8.59
N LYS A 512 -2.04 23.62 -9.60
CA LYS A 512 -3.49 23.88 -9.46
C LYS A 512 -4.35 22.65 -9.72
N SER A 513 -3.74 21.51 -10.08
CA SER A 513 -4.47 20.30 -10.42
C SER A 513 -5.28 19.78 -9.24
N TRP A 514 -6.45 19.19 -9.52
CA TRP A 514 -7.23 18.41 -8.55
C TRP A 514 -6.41 17.23 -8.00
N SER A 515 -5.52 16.65 -8.83
CA SER A 515 -4.71 15.49 -8.51
C SER A 515 -3.54 15.86 -7.59
N PRO A 516 -3.47 15.30 -6.36
CA PRO A 516 -2.33 15.50 -5.46
C PRO A 516 -1.01 15.01 -6.05
N VAL A 517 -1.06 13.99 -6.93
CA VAL A 517 0.11 13.41 -7.60
C VAL A 517 0.68 14.38 -8.62
N VAL A 518 -0.17 15.03 -9.42
CA VAL A 518 0.25 16.07 -10.39
C VAL A 518 0.85 17.27 -9.66
N ARG A 519 0.23 17.71 -8.56
CA ARG A 519 0.76 18.80 -7.73
C ARG A 519 2.14 18.44 -7.15
N GLU A 520 2.28 17.24 -6.58
CA GLU A 520 3.54 16.79 -5.97
C GLU A 520 4.67 16.69 -7.00
N ARG A 521 4.41 16.07 -8.16
CA ARG A 521 5.42 15.95 -9.24
C ARG A 521 5.84 17.34 -9.75
N SER A 522 4.90 18.27 -9.88
CA SER A 522 5.19 19.65 -10.29
C SER A 522 6.00 20.40 -9.23
N ALA A 523 5.66 20.25 -7.96
CA ALA A 523 6.38 20.82 -6.83
C ALA A 523 7.83 20.30 -6.73
N MET A 524 8.01 18.98 -6.85
CA MET A 524 9.32 18.33 -6.85
C MET A 524 10.21 18.86 -7.98
N GLU A 525 9.66 19.01 -9.19
CA GLU A 525 10.40 19.52 -10.33
C GLU A 525 10.79 21.00 -10.16
N LEU A 526 9.86 21.86 -9.72
CA LEU A 526 10.18 23.26 -9.38
C LEU A 526 11.27 23.36 -8.29
N GLY A 527 11.24 22.47 -7.31
CA GLY A 527 12.25 22.37 -6.26
C GLY A 527 13.66 22.08 -6.79
N ARG A 528 13.78 21.26 -7.84
CA ARG A 528 15.07 20.88 -8.46
C ARG A 528 15.61 21.97 -9.39
N ARG A 529 14.73 22.73 -10.05
CA ARG A 529 15.15 23.75 -11.00
C ARG A 529 15.90 24.92 -10.34
N PRO A 530 16.88 25.52 -11.04
CA PRO A 530 17.41 26.82 -10.65
C PRO A 530 16.35 27.91 -10.85
N GLY A 531 16.31 28.91 -9.97
CA GLY A 531 15.34 30.02 -10.01
C GLY A 531 14.78 30.39 -8.64
N ASP A 532 13.91 31.40 -8.58
CA ASP A 532 13.21 31.78 -7.35
C ASP A 532 11.70 31.97 -7.62
N PRO A 533 10.91 30.88 -7.58
CA PRO A 533 9.47 30.96 -7.76
C PRO A 533 8.73 31.47 -6.51
N THR A 534 9.44 31.84 -5.43
CA THR A 534 8.83 32.06 -4.11
C THR A 534 7.76 33.15 -4.10
N SER A 535 7.95 34.25 -4.83
CA SER A 535 6.96 35.34 -4.91
C SER A 535 5.63 34.88 -5.52
N GLN A 536 5.69 34.08 -6.58
CA GLN A 536 4.50 33.52 -7.22
C GLN A 536 3.82 32.48 -6.33
N LEU A 537 4.60 31.62 -5.65
CA LEU A 537 4.06 30.63 -4.72
C LEU A 537 3.39 31.28 -3.49
N ILE A 538 3.95 32.39 -2.96
CA ILE A 538 3.31 33.19 -1.90
C ILE A 538 1.97 33.75 -2.38
N THR A 539 1.89 34.21 -3.62
CA THR A 539 0.63 34.69 -4.22
C THR A 539 -0.40 33.56 -4.26
N MET A 540 0.01 32.35 -4.67
CA MET A 540 -0.86 31.17 -4.72
C MET A 540 -1.37 30.70 -3.35
N LEU A 541 -0.62 30.93 -2.24
CA LEU A 541 -1.12 30.66 -0.88
C LEU A 541 -2.37 31.49 -0.52
N GLY A 542 -2.51 32.66 -1.14
CA GLY A 542 -3.64 33.57 -0.97
C GLY A 542 -4.78 33.38 -1.97
N ASP A 543 -4.71 32.38 -2.85
CA ASP A 543 -5.78 32.07 -3.81
C ASP A 543 -7.06 31.61 -3.08
N SER A 544 -8.22 31.77 -3.74
CA SER A 544 -9.49 31.23 -3.24
C SER A 544 -9.61 29.72 -3.45
N ASP A 545 -8.93 29.17 -4.45
CA ASP A 545 -8.96 27.75 -4.77
C ASP A 545 -8.07 26.92 -3.83
N LEU A 546 -8.66 25.90 -3.19
CA LEU A 546 -7.96 25.07 -2.22
C LEU A 546 -6.80 24.29 -2.84
N TYR A 547 -6.96 23.77 -4.06
CA TYR A 547 -5.91 22.97 -4.71
C TYR A 547 -4.68 23.80 -5.03
N THR A 548 -4.89 25.04 -5.49
CA THR A 548 -3.82 26.02 -5.73
C THR A 548 -3.02 26.30 -4.45
N ARG A 549 -3.71 26.49 -3.31
CA ARG A 549 -3.05 26.71 -2.01
C ARG A 549 -2.28 25.47 -1.54
N LEU A 550 -2.84 24.27 -1.73
CA LEU A 550 -2.17 23.01 -1.40
C LEU A 550 -0.91 22.80 -2.25
N GLY A 551 -0.99 23.04 -3.56
CA GLY A 551 0.16 22.98 -4.46
C GLY A 551 1.24 23.99 -4.10
N ALA A 552 0.85 25.20 -3.70
CA ALA A 552 1.80 26.21 -3.21
C ALA A 552 2.55 25.73 -1.96
N CYS A 553 1.87 25.13 -0.96
CA CYS A 553 2.54 24.53 0.20
C CYS A 553 3.52 23.43 -0.21
N GLN A 554 3.11 22.50 -1.11
CA GLN A 554 3.98 21.42 -1.60
C GLN A 554 5.25 21.97 -2.27
N ALA A 555 5.09 22.94 -3.18
CA ALA A 555 6.21 23.57 -3.88
C ALA A 555 7.14 24.34 -2.93
N LEU A 556 6.60 25.11 -1.98
CA LEU A 556 7.40 25.84 -0.99
C LEU A 556 8.21 24.90 -0.10
N GLY A 557 7.64 23.75 0.30
CA GLY A 557 8.39 22.71 1.02
C GLY A 557 9.50 22.07 0.17
N ALA A 558 9.24 21.85 -1.12
CA ALA A 558 10.21 21.27 -2.06
C ALA A 558 11.41 22.21 -2.34
N LEU A 559 11.24 23.52 -2.21
CA LEU A 559 12.32 24.51 -2.32
C LEU A 559 13.34 24.43 -1.16
N LYS A 560 12.99 23.76 -0.05
CA LYS A 560 13.81 23.70 1.17
C LYS A 560 14.17 25.11 1.65
N ASN A 561 15.44 25.36 2.01
CA ASN A 561 15.92 26.67 2.49
C ASN A 561 15.59 27.84 1.54
N ARG A 562 15.46 27.60 0.21
CA ARG A 562 15.08 28.66 -0.76
C ARG A 562 13.67 29.19 -0.51
N GLY A 563 12.78 28.42 0.12
CA GLY A 563 11.43 28.83 0.48
C GLY A 563 11.34 29.74 1.72
N ALA A 564 12.45 30.08 2.37
CA ALA A 564 12.48 30.90 3.58
C ALA A 564 11.66 32.22 3.51
N PRO A 565 11.61 32.97 2.38
CA PRO A 565 10.79 34.16 2.29
C PRO A 565 9.28 33.93 2.49
N ALA A 566 8.81 32.68 2.32
CA ALA A 566 7.40 32.33 2.47
C ALA A 566 6.97 32.00 3.91
N VAL A 567 7.91 31.95 4.88
CA VAL A 567 7.60 31.59 6.28
C VAL A 567 6.44 32.41 6.88
N PRO A 568 6.39 33.76 6.76
CA PRO A 568 5.27 34.53 7.29
C PRO A 568 3.92 34.17 6.65
N ALA A 569 3.91 33.92 5.34
CA ALA A 569 2.70 33.54 4.61
C ALA A 569 2.22 32.14 5.02
N LEU A 570 3.13 31.17 5.16
CA LEU A 570 2.83 29.82 5.64
C LEU A 570 2.31 29.84 7.09
N MET A 571 2.88 30.68 7.96
CA MET A 571 2.38 30.85 9.34
C MET A 571 0.94 31.41 9.37
N LYS A 572 0.58 32.28 8.41
CA LYS A 572 -0.82 32.71 8.23
C LYS A 572 -1.70 31.56 7.75
N THR A 573 -1.20 30.71 6.84
CA THR A 573 -1.91 29.53 6.34
C THR A 573 -2.23 28.50 7.43
N LEU A 574 -1.44 28.42 8.51
CA LEU A 574 -1.75 27.60 9.69
C LEU A 574 -3.08 27.98 10.38
N GLN A 575 -3.68 29.13 10.04
CA GLN A 575 -4.97 29.60 10.56
C GLN A 575 -6.15 29.26 9.64
N SER A 576 -5.92 28.53 8.55
CA SER A 576 -6.98 28.10 7.62
C SER A 576 -8.02 27.23 8.32
N ASP A 577 -9.30 27.34 7.94
CA ASP A 577 -10.36 26.44 8.40
C ASP A 577 -10.18 25.00 7.86
N ASP A 578 -9.60 24.87 6.67
CA ASP A 578 -9.28 23.57 6.08
C ASP A 578 -8.14 22.85 6.82
N LEU A 579 -8.44 21.67 7.34
CA LEU A 579 -7.53 20.84 8.14
C LEU A 579 -6.29 20.40 7.35
N TRP A 580 -6.46 20.02 6.08
CA TRP A 580 -5.34 19.49 5.30
C TRP A 580 -4.38 20.59 4.86
N LEU A 581 -4.88 21.79 4.59
CA LEU A 581 -4.04 22.93 4.28
C LEU A 581 -3.21 23.38 5.47
N ARG A 582 -3.73 23.32 6.71
CA ARG A 582 -2.92 23.54 7.92
C ARG A 582 -1.78 22.52 8.02
N ILE A 583 -2.07 21.25 7.78
CA ILE A 583 -1.06 20.18 7.75
C ILE A 583 -0.01 20.45 6.66
N LYS A 584 -0.43 20.81 5.44
CA LYS A 584 0.51 21.09 4.35
C LYS A 584 1.36 22.33 4.58
N ALA A 585 0.84 23.35 5.26
CA ALA A 585 1.64 24.49 5.69
C ALA A 585 2.69 24.07 6.74
N ALA A 586 2.34 23.20 7.69
CA ALA A 586 3.29 22.64 8.65
C ALA A 586 4.38 21.78 7.99
N ASP A 587 4.00 20.90 7.05
CA ASP A 587 4.94 20.12 6.23
C ASP A 587 5.90 21.05 5.46
N ALA A 588 5.39 22.12 4.85
CA ALA A 588 6.20 23.09 4.12
C ALA A 588 7.19 23.83 5.03
N LEU A 589 6.76 24.24 6.22
CA LEU A 589 7.63 24.87 7.23
C LEU A 589 8.74 23.89 7.68
N ALA A 590 8.40 22.63 7.94
CA ALA A 590 9.40 21.60 8.24
C ALA A 590 10.37 21.37 7.08
N GLY A 591 9.87 21.35 5.84
CA GLY A 591 10.67 21.27 4.62
C GLY A 591 11.65 22.44 4.45
N ILE A 592 11.23 23.67 4.78
CA ILE A 592 12.09 24.86 4.80
C ILE A 592 13.19 24.75 5.87
N GLY A 593 12.89 24.14 7.02
CA GLY A 593 13.87 23.85 8.07
C GLY A 593 14.18 25.06 8.95
N ASN A 594 15.47 25.35 9.21
CA ASN A 594 15.90 26.28 10.25
C ASN A 594 15.28 27.70 10.15
N ALA A 595 15.04 28.20 8.94
CA ALA A 595 14.42 29.53 8.76
C ALA A 595 12.97 29.58 9.28
N ALA A 596 12.30 28.43 9.42
CA ALA A 596 10.94 28.30 9.90
C ALA A 596 10.82 28.05 11.42
N MET A 597 11.92 28.10 12.18
CA MET A 597 11.89 27.88 13.64
C MET A 597 10.93 28.83 14.39
N ALA A 598 10.68 30.03 13.85
CA ALA A 598 9.70 30.96 14.40
C ALA A 598 8.25 30.40 14.44
N ALA A 599 7.95 29.36 13.67
CA ALA A 599 6.65 28.70 13.67
C ALA A 599 6.47 27.67 14.79
N VAL A 600 7.56 27.21 15.43
CA VAL A 600 7.55 26.13 16.42
C VAL A 600 6.53 26.36 17.56
N PRO A 601 6.48 27.54 18.22
CA PRO A 601 5.53 27.75 19.31
C PRO A 601 4.07 27.55 18.89
N LYS A 602 3.71 28.02 17.69
CA LYS A 602 2.35 27.88 17.15
C LYS A 602 2.04 26.42 16.81
N LEU A 603 2.98 25.71 16.19
CA LEU A 603 2.81 24.29 15.84
C LEU A 603 2.67 23.41 17.08
N LEU A 604 3.45 23.66 18.14
CA LEU A 604 3.31 22.95 19.42
C LEU A 604 1.94 23.21 20.06
N ALA A 605 1.47 24.46 20.07
CA ALA A 605 0.13 24.79 20.58
C ALA A 605 -0.97 24.05 19.80
N MET A 606 -0.91 24.06 18.46
CA MET A 606 -1.88 23.35 17.60
C MET A 606 -1.89 21.83 17.79
N LEU A 607 -0.76 21.26 18.22
CA LEU A 607 -0.62 19.83 18.53
C LEU A 607 -1.25 19.51 19.90
N ALA A 608 -1.11 20.43 20.86
CA ALA A 608 -1.69 20.31 22.20
C ALA A 608 -3.22 20.56 22.22
N ASP A 609 -3.74 21.34 21.27
CA ASP A 609 -5.17 21.66 21.17
C ASP A 609 -6.05 20.41 21.00
N SER A 610 -7.29 20.51 21.48
CA SER A 610 -8.30 19.47 21.23
C SER A 610 -8.62 19.40 19.73
N GLN A 611 -8.75 18.17 19.24
CA GLN A 611 -9.03 17.95 17.83
C GLN A 611 -10.54 17.99 17.59
N PRO A 612 -11.01 18.63 16.50
CA PRO A 612 -12.43 18.69 16.20
C PRO A 612 -12.96 17.29 15.87
N GLU A 613 -14.26 17.07 16.09
CA GLU A 613 -14.91 15.80 15.76
C GLU A 613 -14.78 15.44 14.26
N SER A 614 -14.66 16.43 13.38
CA SER A 614 -14.40 16.20 11.95
C SER A 614 -13.02 15.59 11.65
N ASP A 615 -12.08 15.62 12.59
CA ASP A 615 -10.80 14.93 12.47
C ASP A 615 -10.94 13.47 12.92
N PRO A 616 -10.91 12.48 12.01
CA PRO A 616 -11.25 11.10 12.31
C PRO A 616 -10.39 10.45 13.39
N ARG A 617 -9.13 10.86 13.52
CA ARG A 617 -8.11 10.18 14.34
C ARG A 617 -7.02 11.12 14.83
N ALA A 618 -7.38 12.37 15.13
CA ALA A 618 -6.40 13.40 15.48
C ALA A 618 -5.27 13.49 14.43
N MET A 619 -5.64 13.45 13.15
CA MET A 619 -4.74 13.52 12.00
C MET A 619 -3.93 14.80 12.02
N GLN A 620 -4.50 15.95 12.38
CA GLN A 620 -3.69 17.17 12.51
C GLN A 620 -2.59 16.99 13.56
N GLN A 621 -2.94 16.51 14.76
CA GLN A 621 -1.94 16.20 15.79
C GLN A 621 -0.87 15.22 15.27
N ARG A 622 -1.30 14.15 14.58
CA ARG A 622 -0.40 13.14 13.97
C ARG A 622 0.62 13.77 13.02
N TYR A 623 0.18 14.57 12.05
CA TYR A 623 1.10 15.17 11.08
C TYR A 623 1.96 16.28 11.70
N LEU A 624 1.44 17.02 12.68
CA LEU A 624 2.25 17.95 13.46
C LEU A 624 3.35 17.25 14.25
N CYS A 625 3.09 16.03 14.77
CA CYS A 625 4.15 15.22 15.38
C CYS A 625 5.30 14.99 14.38
N PHE A 626 5.00 14.72 13.12
CA PHE A 626 6.04 14.53 12.09
C PHE A 626 6.76 15.83 11.75
N ALA A 627 6.03 16.92 11.51
CA ALA A 627 6.61 18.23 11.17
C ALA A 627 7.54 18.77 12.28
N LEU A 628 7.24 18.48 13.54
CA LEU A 628 8.04 18.94 14.68
C LEU A 628 9.15 17.96 15.07
N PHE A 629 8.84 16.67 15.21
CA PHE A 629 9.69 15.71 15.94
C PHE A 629 10.32 14.62 15.07
N ASP A 630 10.03 14.55 13.77
CA ASP A 630 10.69 13.57 12.89
C ASP A 630 12.22 13.73 12.95
N ARG A 631 12.93 12.61 13.11
CA ARG A 631 14.39 12.61 13.34
C ARG A 631 15.19 13.12 12.14
N ARG A 632 14.61 13.12 10.93
CA ARG A 632 15.29 13.55 9.70
C ARG A 632 14.88 14.93 9.26
N GLU A 633 13.57 15.20 9.24
CA GLU A 633 13.03 16.43 8.65
C GLU A 633 12.34 17.35 9.67
N GLY A 634 12.11 16.89 10.92
CA GLY A 634 11.41 17.66 11.93
C GLY A 634 12.16 18.93 12.35
N LEU A 635 11.41 19.99 12.66
CA LEU A 635 11.96 21.29 13.09
C LEU A 635 12.80 21.17 14.39
N LEU A 636 12.40 20.30 15.32
CA LEU A 636 13.05 20.11 16.63
C LEU A 636 14.09 18.98 16.64
N LYS A 637 14.47 18.46 15.46
CA LYS A 637 15.36 17.29 15.37
C LYS A 637 16.78 17.53 15.93
N ARG A 638 17.25 18.79 16.04
CA ARG A 638 18.63 19.12 16.43
C ARG A 638 18.78 19.88 17.74
N SER A 639 17.81 20.72 18.10
CA SER A 639 17.89 21.60 19.25
C SER A 639 16.50 21.96 19.76
N LEU A 640 16.40 22.18 21.07
CA LEU A 640 15.24 22.77 21.74
C LEU A 640 15.54 24.18 22.29
N GLU A 641 16.65 24.79 21.87
CA GLU A 641 17.00 26.16 22.30
C GLU A 641 15.91 27.16 21.89
N GLY A 642 15.51 28.00 22.85
CA GLY A 642 14.44 29.00 22.65
C GLY A 642 13.02 28.43 22.59
N VAL A 643 12.84 27.12 22.81
CA VAL A 643 11.52 26.49 22.88
C VAL A 643 10.97 26.59 24.30
N ASP A 644 9.78 27.19 24.45
CA ASP A 644 9.05 27.22 25.71
C ASP A 644 8.75 25.79 26.20
N ARG A 645 9.19 25.47 27.42
CA ARG A 645 9.08 24.13 28.00
C ARG A 645 7.65 23.75 28.33
N GLU A 646 6.83 24.66 28.82
CA GLU A 646 5.43 24.35 29.17
C GLU A 646 4.60 24.05 27.92
N VAL A 647 4.83 24.82 26.85
CA VAL A 647 4.19 24.56 25.55
C VAL A 647 4.68 23.24 24.95
N LEU A 648 5.99 22.95 25.03
CA LEU A 648 6.55 21.66 24.62
C LEU A 648 5.94 20.50 25.42
N TYR A 649 5.82 20.61 26.74
CA TYR A 649 5.28 19.55 27.58
C TYR A 649 3.83 19.25 27.25
N SER A 650 3.02 20.29 27.06
CA SER A 650 1.62 20.15 26.67
C SER A 650 1.49 19.42 25.32
N ALA A 651 2.31 19.80 24.35
CA ALA A 651 2.37 19.16 23.04
C ALA A 651 2.79 17.68 23.14
N VAL A 652 3.90 17.38 23.85
CA VAL A 652 4.39 15.99 23.98
C VAL A 652 3.36 15.10 24.67
N ARG A 653 2.71 15.56 25.76
CA ARG A 653 1.64 14.79 26.43
C ARG A 653 0.47 14.51 25.51
N ALA A 654 0.06 15.48 24.70
CA ALA A 654 -1.01 15.31 23.73
C ALA A 654 -0.63 14.30 22.64
N GLY A 655 0.57 14.43 22.06
CA GLY A 655 1.09 13.53 21.03
C GLY A 655 1.28 12.09 21.51
N LEU A 656 1.66 11.88 22.78
CA LEU A 656 1.81 10.55 23.38
C LEU A 656 0.48 9.77 23.49
N ARG A 657 -0.65 10.47 23.39
CA ARG A 657 -1.99 9.85 23.40
C ARG A 657 -2.53 9.53 22.01
N ASN A 658 -1.86 9.98 20.94
CA ASN A 658 -2.34 9.80 19.57
C ASN A 658 -2.55 8.31 19.23
N GLU A 659 -3.55 7.94 18.43
CA GLU A 659 -3.83 6.54 18.12
C GLU A 659 -2.80 5.91 17.16
N ASP A 660 -1.96 6.72 16.51
CA ASP A 660 -0.89 6.30 15.60
C ASP A 660 0.43 6.04 16.34
N GLY A 661 0.94 4.81 16.26
CA GLY A 661 2.20 4.42 16.91
C GLY A 661 3.41 5.19 16.37
N ARG A 662 3.40 5.56 15.08
CA ARG A 662 4.49 6.34 14.47
C ARG A 662 4.53 7.77 15.00
N ALA A 663 3.37 8.42 15.15
CA ALA A 663 3.26 9.75 15.76
C ALA A 663 3.78 9.76 17.20
N ARG A 664 3.45 8.74 18.00
CA ARG A 664 4.05 8.58 19.33
C ARG A 664 5.56 8.39 19.24
N GLY A 665 6.01 7.51 18.34
CA GLY A 665 7.42 7.12 18.18
C GLY A 665 8.37 8.29 17.87
N VAL A 666 7.94 9.27 17.07
CA VAL A 666 8.80 10.42 16.72
C VAL A 666 9.09 11.33 17.91
N LEU A 667 8.24 11.36 18.94
CA LEU A 667 8.44 12.19 20.15
C LEU A 667 9.70 11.80 20.93
N GLY A 668 10.15 10.55 20.80
CA GLY A 668 11.41 10.11 21.42
C GLY A 668 12.64 10.88 20.92
N SER A 669 12.56 11.63 19.82
CA SER A 669 13.69 12.41 19.27
C SER A 669 14.14 13.56 20.19
N VAL A 670 13.27 14.03 21.08
CA VAL A 670 13.58 15.17 21.97
C VAL A 670 13.99 14.76 23.37
N TYR A 671 13.76 13.50 23.79
CA TYR A 671 14.06 13.03 25.13
C TYR A 671 15.54 13.19 25.50
N GLY A 672 16.43 12.87 24.56
CA GLY A 672 17.88 12.99 24.78
C GLY A 672 18.38 14.43 24.91
N GLN A 673 17.55 15.43 24.56
CA GLN A 673 17.89 16.85 24.59
C GLN A 673 17.46 17.56 25.88
N LEU A 674 16.81 16.84 26.81
CA LEU A 674 16.31 17.37 28.08
C LEU A 674 17.19 16.90 29.24
N SER A 675 17.44 17.78 30.21
CA SER A 675 18.01 17.38 31.50
C SER A 675 17.02 16.49 32.29
N TYR A 676 17.44 15.96 33.44
CA TYR A 676 16.50 15.25 34.31
C TYR A 676 15.35 16.16 34.75
N GLU A 677 15.67 17.35 35.23
CA GLU A 677 14.70 18.33 35.75
C GLU A 677 13.72 18.76 34.65
N GLU A 678 14.20 18.85 33.41
CA GLU A 678 13.35 19.20 32.27
C GLU A 678 12.50 18.03 31.76
N ILE A 679 12.90 16.76 31.95
CA ILE A 679 12.11 15.61 31.48
C ILE A 679 11.18 15.05 32.55
N GLU A 680 11.47 15.31 33.83
CA GLU A 680 10.68 14.87 34.97
C GLU A 680 9.17 15.12 34.80
N PRO A 681 8.69 16.30 34.34
CA PRO A 681 7.26 16.56 34.15
C PRO A 681 6.59 15.69 33.08
N LEU A 682 7.37 15.05 32.21
CA LEU A 682 6.89 14.17 31.14
C LEU A 682 6.95 12.69 31.51
N LEU A 683 7.77 12.30 32.50
CA LEU A 683 8.00 10.90 32.85
C LEU A 683 6.72 10.09 33.10
N PRO A 684 5.67 10.63 33.78
CA PRO A 684 4.42 9.88 33.94
C PRO A 684 3.72 9.54 32.61
N SER A 685 3.67 10.49 31.68
CA SER A 685 3.06 10.28 30.35
C SER A 685 3.94 9.41 29.46
N ILE A 686 5.27 9.50 29.59
CA ILE A 686 6.21 8.61 28.90
C ILE A 686 6.01 7.18 29.39
N TYR A 687 5.95 6.98 30.71
CA TYR A 687 5.67 5.67 31.32
C TYR A 687 4.35 5.10 30.83
N GLU A 688 3.27 5.88 30.86
CA GLU A 688 1.96 5.46 30.32
C GLU A 688 2.05 5.02 28.86
N ALA A 689 2.76 5.77 28.00
CA ALA A 689 2.94 5.42 26.59
C ALA A 689 3.84 4.18 26.37
N VAL A 690 4.69 3.83 27.33
CA VAL A 690 5.48 2.59 27.31
C VAL A 690 4.59 1.38 27.67
N VAL A 691 3.71 1.56 28.66
CA VAL A 691 2.79 0.54 29.16
C VAL A 691 1.64 0.28 28.19
N GLU A 692 1.09 1.35 27.59
CA GLU A 692 -0.10 1.32 26.75
C GLU A 692 0.25 1.56 25.27
N PRO A 693 0.43 0.50 24.45
CA PRO A 693 0.61 0.60 23.02
C PRO A 693 -0.50 1.39 22.31
N ALA A 694 -0.14 2.05 21.21
CA ALA A 694 -1.11 2.71 20.34
C ALA A 694 -2.09 1.71 19.71
N ALA A 695 -3.34 2.13 19.52
CA ALA A 695 -4.41 1.26 19.04
C ALA A 695 -4.24 0.76 17.59
N SER A 696 -3.61 1.56 16.71
CA SER A 696 -3.53 1.29 15.27
C SER A 696 -2.44 0.29 14.83
N GLY A 697 -1.56 -0.18 15.72
CA GLY A 697 -0.69 -1.32 15.40
C GLY A 697 0.57 -1.51 16.25
N ILE A 698 1.05 -2.75 16.27
CA ILE A 698 2.27 -3.18 16.98
C ILE A 698 3.56 -2.76 16.23
N MET A 699 3.57 -2.75 14.89
CA MET A 699 4.78 -2.46 14.10
C MET A 699 5.48 -1.16 14.50
N PHE A 700 4.72 -0.10 14.81
CA PHE A 700 5.26 1.19 15.23
C PHE A 700 5.11 1.45 16.73
N ALA A 701 4.50 0.53 17.49
CA ALA A 701 4.38 0.66 18.94
C ALA A 701 5.74 0.56 19.64
N ASP A 702 6.66 -0.25 19.12
CA ASP A 702 7.96 -0.47 19.76
C ASP A 702 8.82 0.81 19.80
N GLY A 703 8.69 1.71 18.82
CA GLY A 703 9.53 2.92 18.75
C GLY A 703 9.41 3.81 19.99
N ILE A 704 8.18 4.11 20.42
CA ILE A 704 7.94 4.90 21.63
C ILE A 704 8.26 4.12 22.90
N ARG A 705 7.92 2.83 22.95
CA ARG A 705 8.17 1.98 24.12
C ARG A 705 9.66 1.83 24.39
N MET A 706 10.47 1.61 23.36
CA MET A 706 11.93 1.53 23.48
C MET A 706 12.56 2.87 23.85
N SER A 707 12.13 3.97 23.21
CA SER A 707 12.65 5.31 23.54
C SER A 707 12.27 5.73 24.97
N GLY A 708 11.06 5.37 25.41
CA GLY A 708 10.57 5.58 26.76
C GLY A 708 11.31 4.73 27.80
N LEU A 709 11.53 3.45 27.51
CA LEU A 709 12.29 2.57 28.38
C LEU A 709 13.76 3.03 28.54
N GLU A 710 14.40 3.43 27.44
CA GLU A 710 15.76 3.99 27.46
C GLU A 710 15.84 5.22 28.37
N ILE A 711 14.85 6.12 28.32
CA ILE A 711 14.87 7.34 29.13
C ILE A 711 14.55 7.09 30.61
N LEU A 712 13.61 6.18 30.91
CA LEU A 712 13.33 5.74 32.28
C LEU A 712 14.59 5.12 32.91
N ALA A 713 15.29 4.26 32.15
CA ALA A 713 16.53 3.62 32.59
C ALA A 713 17.69 4.61 32.78
N LYS A 714 17.88 5.53 31.82
CA LYS A 714 18.91 6.59 31.90
C LYS A 714 18.77 7.43 33.18
N HIS A 715 17.53 7.71 33.59
CA HIS A 715 17.22 8.50 34.78
C HIS A 715 16.90 7.66 36.02
N ARG A 716 17.06 6.33 35.94
CA ARG A 716 16.91 5.38 37.05
C ARG A 716 15.52 5.44 37.70
N ILE A 717 14.49 5.56 36.87
CA ILE A 717 13.10 5.59 37.32
C ILE A 717 12.66 4.19 37.71
N GLN A 718 12.22 4.00 38.96
CA GLN A 718 11.96 2.70 39.55
C GLN A 718 10.93 1.88 38.77
N GLU A 719 9.86 2.52 38.30
CA GLU A 719 8.77 1.89 37.57
C GLU A 719 9.19 1.37 36.19
N GLY A 720 10.28 1.90 35.61
CA GLY A 720 10.85 1.39 34.36
C GLY A 720 11.60 0.07 34.50
N LEU A 721 11.97 -0.33 35.73
CA LEU A 721 12.72 -1.55 35.99
C LEU A 721 11.96 -2.83 35.58
N PRO A 722 10.73 -3.10 36.07
CA PRO A 722 9.97 -4.29 35.66
C PRO A 722 9.61 -4.28 34.17
N LEU A 723 9.37 -3.09 33.59
CA LEU A 723 9.06 -2.94 32.16
C LEU A 723 10.16 -3.45 31.23
N CYS A 724 11.41 -3.48 31.69
CA CYS A 724 12.50 -4.04 30.90
C CYS A 724 12.22 -5.50 30.52
N LEU A 725 11.60 -6.29 31.40
CA LEU A 725 11.29 -7.70 31.14
C LEU A 725 9.92 -7.88 30.49
N GLU A 726 8.89 -7.17 30.98
CA GLU A 726 7.51 -7.30 30.49
C GLU A 726 7.38 -7.02 28.99
N ILE A 727 8.21 -6.14 28.44
CA ILE A 727 8.12 -5.71 27.03
C ILE A 727 8.83 -6.69 26.08
N MET A 728 9.76 -7.53 26.54
CA MET A 728 10.64 -8.29 25.65
C MET A 728 9.89 -9.22 24.68
N ASP A 729 8.78 -9.83 25.12
CA ASP A 729 7.93 -10.80 24.39
C ASP A 729 8.72 -11.63 23.36
N ILE A 730 9.25 -12.76 23.83
CA ILE A 730 10.10 -13.67 23.04
C ILE A 730 9.32 -14.42 21.95
N GLU A 731 7.99 -14.33 21.88
CA GLU A 731 7.19 -14.94 20.83
C GLU A 731 6.92 -13.98 19.68
N ALA A 732 6.91 -12.67 19.95
CA ALA A 732 6.61 -11.64 18.96
C ALA A 732 7.69 -11.43 17.88
N TRP A 733 7.26 -10.93 16.73
CA TRP A 733 8.16 -10.52 15.65
C TRP A 733 9.08 -9.37 16.11
N GLY A 734 10.32 -9.34 15.61
CA GLY A 734 11.32 -8.33 15.99
C GLY A 734 12.01 -8.56 17.33
N LYS A 735 11.73 -9.68 18.03
CA LYS A 735 12.23 -10.04 19.37
C LYS A 735 13.72 -9.77 19.60
N LYS A 736 14.61 -10.09 18.65
CA LYS A 736 16.06 -9.92 18.81
C LYS A 736 16.47 -8.49 19.18
N ASN A 737 15.99 -7.53 18.39
CA ASN A 737 16.28 -6.11 18.62
C ASN A 737 15.65 -5.62 19.92
N ARG A 738 14.45 -6.12 20.23
CA ARG A 738 13.71 -5.77 21.45
C ARG A 738 14.44 -6.27 22.70
N ILE A 739 14.79 -7.56 22.75
CA ILE A 739 15.56 -8.19 23.83
C ILE A 739 16.86 -7.41 24.08
N GLY A 740 17.63 -7.13 23.01
CA GLY A 740 18.88 -6.37 23.14
C GLY A 740 18.68 -4.98 23.73
N SER A 741 17.64 -4.27 23.29
CA SER A 741 17.32 -2.91 23.79
C SER A 741 16.87 -2.92 25.24
N CYS A 742 15.98 -3.86 25.60
CA CYS A 742 15.49 -4.02 26.96
C CYS A 742 16.60 -4.42 27.95
N LEU A 743 17.50 -5.35 27.56
CA LEU A 743 18.62 -5.75 28.41
C LEU A 743 19.61 -4.59 28.60
N LYS A 744 19.85 -3.79 27.56
CA LYS A 744 20.67 -2.58 27.68
C LYS A 744 20.05 -1.57 28.64
N ALA A 745 18.74 -1.38 28.60
CA ALA A 745 18.03 -0.53 29.55
C ALA A 745 18.14 -1.08 30.98
N LEU A 746 17.93 -2.39 31.17
CA LEU A 746 18.04 -3.06 32.46
C LEU A 746 19.44 -2.93 33.07
N GLN A 747 20.50 -3.03 32.25
CA GLN A 747 21.88 -2.83 32.69
C GLN A 747 22.14 -1.43 33.26
N ALA A 748 21.41 -0.39 32.84
CA ALA A 748 21.57 0.96 33.37
C ALA A 748 21.11 1.11 34.83
N TYR A 749 20.28 0.17 35.32
CA TYR A 749 19.89 0.07 36.73
C TYR A 749 20.93 -0.65 37.60
N GLY A 750 21.92 -1.31 37.01
CA GLY A 750 23.00 -1.98 37.74
C GLY A 750 22.49 -2.93 38.83
N GLY A 751 23.11 -2.88 40.01
CA GLY A 751 22.77 -3.71 41.17
C GLY A 751 21.36 -3.48 41.72
N ALA A 752 20.70 -2.37 41.37
CA ALA A 752 19.31 -2.12 41.75
C ALA A 752 18.33 -3.07 41.02
N ALA A 753 18.76 -3.69 39.92
CA ALA A 753 17.99 -4.69 39.18
C ALA A 753 18.03 -6.10 39.79
N LYS A 754 18.69 -6.32 40.93
CA LYS A 754 18.73 -7.63 41.62
C LYS A 754 17.36 -8.28 41.84
N PRO A 755 16.27 -7.56 42.15
CA PRO A 755 14.95 -8.15 42.27
C PRO A 755 14.45 -8.86 40.99
N MET A 756 14.98 -8.50 39.82
CA MET A 756 14.60 -9.04 38.51
C MET A 756 15.40 -10.29 38.11
N LEU A 757 16.37 -10.73 38.93
CA LEU A 757 17.20 -11.89 38.62
C LEU A 757 16.40 -13.19 38.41
N PRO A 758 15.37 -13.53 39.21
CA PRO A 758 14.60 -14.76 38.98
C PRO A 758 13.93 -14.79 37.61
N GLU A 759 13.37 -13.66 37.17
CA GLU A 759 12.70 -13.53 35.87
C GLU A 759 13.71 -13.52 34.71
N LEU A 760 14.89 -12.92 34.90
CA LEU A 760 15.99 -12.99 33.93
C LEU A 760 16.53 -14.43 33.76
N GLU A 761 16.68 -15.17 34.85
CA GLU A 761 17.09 -16.57 34.82
C GLU A 761 16.03 -17.43 34.11
N GLN A 762 14.75 -17.16 34.36
CA GLN A 762 13.66 -17.80 33.63
C GLN A 762 13.69 -17.45 32.13
N LEU A 763 13.91 -16.19 31.78
CA LEU A 763 14.04 -15.75 30.38
C LEU A 763 15.18 -16.46 29.65
N GLU A 764 16.32 -16.69 30.33
CA GLU A 764 17.42 -17.46 29.77
C GLU A 764 17.00 -18.89 29.42
N GLU A 765 16.29 -19.56 30.33
CA GLU A 765 15.77 -20.92 30.11
C GLU A 765 14.71 -20.95 29.01
N ASP A 766 13.81 -19.96 28.97
CA ASP A 766 12.78 -19.85 27.94
C ASP A 766 13.41 -19.65 26.55
N LEU A 767 14.44 -18.80 26.44
CA LEU A 767 15.16 -18.58 25.18
C LEU A 767 15.93 -19.83 24.72
N LYS A 768 16.50 -20.61 25.65
CA LYS A 768 17.13 -21.91 25.35
C LYS A 768 16.10 -22.95 24.90
N ALA A 769 14.90 -22.93 25.47
CA ALA A 769 13.81 -23.83 25.13
C ALA A 769 13.03 -23.39 23.88
N HIS A 770 13.18 -22.14 23.45
CA HIS A 770 12.43 -21.57 22.34
C HIS A 770 12.72 -22.31 21.02
N ARG A 771 11.70 -22.45 20.16
CA ARG A 771 11.82 -23.17 18.87
C ARG A 771 12.91 -22.62 17.95
N GLU A 772 13.24 -21.34 18.10
CA GLU A 772 14.29 -20.62 17.34
C GLU A 772 15.61 -20.46 18.14
N ALA A 773 15.84 -21.19 19.22
CA ALA A 773 16.98 -21.01 20.13
C ALA A 773 18.34 -20.94 19.42
N LYS A 774 18.57 -21.79 18.40
CA LYS A 774 19.80 -21.78 17.59
C LYS A 774 20.07 -20.41 16.95
N GLY A 775 19.01 -19.69 16.58
CA GLY A 775 19.09 -18.35 16.02
C GLY A 775 19.15 -17.24 17.06
N LEU A 776 18.99 -17.55 18.35
CA LEU A 776 18.92 -16.60 19.47
C LEU A 776 20.15 -16.65 20.39
N GLN A 777 21.23 -17.30 19.95
CA GLN A 777 22.42 -17.52 20.79
C GLN A 777 23.06 -16.22 21.29
N ALA A 778 23.09 -15.18 20.44
CA ALA A 778 23.63 -13.88 20.83
C ALA A 778 22.79 -13.21 21.93
N GLU A 779 21.47 -13.35 21.86
CA GLU A 779 20.54 -12.86 22.85
C GLU A 779 20.65 -13.64 24.17
N ILE A 780 20.78 -14.97 24.12
CA ILE A 780 21.01 -15.83 25.31
C ILE A 780 22.31 -15.41 26.03
N GLU A 781 23.40 -15.25 25.28
CA GLU A 781 24.68 -14.79 25.85
C GLU A 781 24.57 -13.39 26.45
N LEU A 782 23.76 -12.51 25.86
CA LEU A 782 23.50 -11.17 26.38
C LEU A 782 22.72 -11.21 27.70
N VAL A 783 21.74 -12.11 27.83
CA VAL A 783 21.02 -12.35 29.09
C VAL A 783 21.99 -12.82 30.17
N GLN A 784 22.81 -13.84 29.89
CA GLN A 784 23.82 -14.35 30.82
C GLN A 784 24.79 -13.27 31.31
N LYS A 785 25.32 -12.46 30.37
CA LYS A 785 26.20 -11.33 30.71
C LYS A 785 25.49 -10.31 31.59
N THR A 786 24.22 -10.04 31.33
CA THR A 786 23.40 -9.10 32.11
C THR A 786 23.16 -9.62 33.53
N ILE A 787 22.83 -10.90 33.68
CA ILE A 787 22.68 -11.58 34.99
C ILE A 787 23.97 -11.44 35.81
N ILE A 788 25.12 -11.75 35.21
CA ILE A 788 26.42 -11.65 35.89
C ILE A 788 26.69 -10.20 36.31
N ALA A 789 26.48 -9.22 35.43
CA ALA A 789 26.69 -7.81 35.73
C ALA A 789 25.83 -7.35 36.92
N ILE A 790 24.54 -7.69 36.95
CA ILE A 790 23.62 -7.33 38.05
C ILE A 790 24.00 -8.02 39.35
N LYS A 791 24.38 -9.31 39.31
CA LYS A 791 24.82 -10.08 40.49
C LYS A 791 26.09 -9.52 41.11
N THR A 792 27.03 -9.11 40.28
CA THR A 792 28.37 -8.67 40.71
C THR A 792 28.44 -7.18 41.09
N ASP A 793 27.43 -6.39 40.73
CA ASP A 793 27.34 -5.00 41.17
C ASP A 793 27.00 -4.90 42.66
N SER A 794 27.98 -4.46 43.46
CA SER A 794 27.88 -4.29 44.91
C SER A 794 27.37 -2.91 45.33
N GLU A 795 27.25 -1.95 44.42
CA GLU A 795 26.90 -0.55 44.71
C GLU A 795 25.65 -0.14 43.90
N PRO A 796 24.46 -0.62 44.30
CA PRO A 796 23.24 -0.35 43.55
C PRO A 796 22.96 1.16 43.51
N PRO A 797 22.65 1.72 42.32
CA PRO A 797 22.29 3.12 42.22
C PRO A 797 20.95 3.39 42.91
N VAL A 798 20.80 4.60 43.47
CA VAL A 798 19.51 5.07 44.01
C VAL A 798 18.52 5.26 42.87
N LEU A 799 17.34 4.67 43.02
CA LEU A 799 16.22 4.82 42.10
C LEU A 799 15.36 6.01 42.49
N ARG A 800 14.64 6.57 41.52
CA ARG A 800 13.68 7.66 41.70
C ARG A 800 12.28 7.13 41.40
N ALA A 801 11.28 7.42 42.21
CA ALA A 801 9.90 7.07 41.88
C ALA A 801 9.24 8.14 40.99
N LEU A 802 8.24 7.75 40.21
CA LEU A 802 7.42 8.70 39.46
C LEU A 802 6.59 9.56 40.43
N GLY A 803 6.81 10.87 40.42
CA GLY A 803 6.01 11.83 41.18
C GLY A 803 6.49 12.10 42.61
N GLU A 804 7.65 11.58 43.03
CA GLU A 804 8.36 12.07 44.22
C GLU A 804 8.99 13.44 43.90
N ARG A 805 8.56 14.49 44.61
CA ARG A 805 9.21 15.82 44.60
C ARG A 805 10.17 15.97 45.75
#